data_AF-A0A8H6UB51-F1
#
_entry.id   AF-A0A8H6UB51-F1
#
_cell.length_a   1.000
_cell.length_b   1.000
_cell.length_c   1.000
_cell.angle_alpha   90.00
_cell.angle_beta   90.00
_cell.angle_gamma   90.00
#
_symmetry.space_group_name_H-M   'P 1'
#
loop_
_entity.id
_entity.type
_entity.pdbx_description
1 polymer ?
#
loop_
_entity_poly.entity_id
_entity_poly.type
_entity_poly.pdbx_seq_one_letter_code
_entity_poly.pdbx_strand_id
1 'polypeptide(L)'
;MDRQLQDTRAEVHRLEEALRAEREGRQSPSPSLHPSPGLVNDLFDSRGFDVTLKAFRWHLAYCTPGFAASIQTDPTFDLEELFDRVADSFDLQFRTKPARVVFPKWPPRHLIETSLEYFSRNSLYSIHPVVDIDALTCLLNTSDLGGPGSATNVADRACLAALTAMITRIRRQEPVFADADPDAYVQAVLSVLPQLMMEHTNVRALEALIILALYIAPLGQPQTAEILLAMAVRILFNLGAHRARATYETTAQKHQHKLHLRALFWTLYAVDKEMSLRKCQPPMINDADCDLTLPDKYVAQSSEHQFFTSELSPKELLYPSDLRLAMLKSKVYHLLYSEQSLSHSRARRLQLIRELDEELNDLKSQFPAACKPDAVVSGNVPDYLIHDLSLRGVNVHLEYYHCLSKIHGASAIGSTPVLQSLSPPSTSMELCYQAARSTLIYVRRIRHLIFPETFCLRLHWKDGGEDWLIRFPLPGKSMFLNEKDHREAVLMEFIGSRTRIPVPRIIAHGAAHENPTGLGPFIIMTWIEGRKMSEILRKDTPGKEDILNPDIDTRTLGALYSQMAEILLELWKLDFDWIGSLGHDRQSGQYMVDRPPLTLEVNELMRTCGLRNCAPSSVYRSSTDYITSLLQLQSIHLRQQRNSVYDSEDCREKYACSHLMKAIALDFISKEGNHGPFKLFCDDFGPGNVLVDDSLRVTGLIDWEFVQFAGSIPSWLLLQRPHRIINELGAAGFLDIYLPKAELFLNCLQEKEETSGTKPEDRLSQCMRRSIEDKSAWFILAARMVSSV
;
A
#
# COMPACT_ATOMS: atom_id res chain seq x y z
N MET A 1 -73.11 25.01 -5.37
CA MET A 1 -72.48 24.56 -6.63
C MET A 1 -71.41 25.54 -7.10
N ASP A 2 -71.71 26.85 -7.21
CA ASP A 2 -70.71 27.85 -7.62
C ASP A 2 -69.50 28.01 -6.66
N ARG A 3 -69.72 27.84 -5.35
CA ARG A 3 -68.64 27.91 -4.35
C ARG A 3 -67.65 26.75 -4.46
N GLN A 4 -68.15 25.54 -4.67
CA GLN A 4 -67.31 24.36 -4.93
C GLN A 4 -66.57 24.47 -6.27
N LEU A 5 -67.17 25.11 -7.28
CA LEU A 5 -66.51 25.37 -8.55
C LEU A 5 -65.36 26.39 -8.41
N GLN A 6 -65.54 27.41 -7.57
CA GLN A 6 -64.49 28.38 -7.23
C GLN A 6 -63.35 27.73 -6.45
N ASP A 7 -63.65 26.91 -5.44
CA ASP A 7 -62.64 26.22 -4.65
C ASP A 7 -61.85 25.21 -5.50
N THR A 8 -62.53 24.51 -6.41
CA THR A 8 -61.86 23.59 -7.35
C THR A 8 -60.96 24.35 -8.35
N ARG A 9 -61.40 25.51 -8.85
CA ARG A 9 -60.57 26.36 -9.72
C ARG A 9 -59.36 26.93 -8.99
N ALA A 10 -59.51 27.30 -7.72
CA ALA A 10 -58.41 27.76 -6.89
C ALA A 10 -57.40 26.63 -6.60
N GLU A 11 -57.88 25.41 -6.37
CA GLU A 11 -57.00 24.24 -6.18
C GLU A 11 -56.24 23.88 -7.47
N VAL A 12 -56.92 23.90 -8.62
CA VAL A 12 -56.29 23.67 -9.93
C VAL A 12 -55.24 24.73 -10.21
N HIS A 13 -55.52 26.01 -9.94
CA HIS A 13 -54.56 27.09 -10.13
C HIS A 13 -53.34 26.93 -9.20
N ARG A 14 -53.54 26.48 -7.95
CA ARG A 14 -52.46 26.22 -7.00
C ARG A 14 -51.59 25.03 -7.44
N LEU A 15 -52.21 23.99 -8.01
CA LEU A 15 -51.50 22.84 -8.57
C LEU A 15 -50.76 23.21 -9.86
N GLU A 16 -51.31 24.07 -10.71
CA GLU A 16 -50.65 24.61 -11.91
C GLU A 16 -49.45 25.50 -11.56
N GLU A 17 -49.54 26.31 -10.50
CA GLU A 17 -48.42 27.09 -9.98
C GLU A 17 -47.35 26.21 -9.34
N ALA A 18 -47.72 25.17 -8.60
CA ALA A 18 -46.78 24.18 -8.08
C ALA A 18 -46.06 23.42 -9.23
N LEU A 19 -46.77 23.08 -10.30
CA LEU A 19 -46.20 22.46 -11.50
C LEU A 19 -45.33 23.42 -12.31
N ARG A 20 -45.64 24.73 -12.33
CA ARG A 20 -44.76 25.76 -12.89
C ARG A 20 -43.49 25.93 -12.07
N ALA A 21 -43.60 26.02 -10.75
CA ALA A 21 -42.45 26.10 -9.86
C ALA A 21 -41.56 24.85 -9.94
N GLU A 22 -42.15 23.66 -10.10
CA GLU A 22 -41.40 22.42 -10.33
C GLU A 22 -40.75 22.38 -11.73
N ARG A 23 -41.38 22.98 -12.74
CA ARG A 23 -40.80 23.12 -14.10
C ARG A 23 -39.72 24.20 -14.18
N GLU A 24 -39.84 25.27 -13.41
CA GLU A 24 -38.84 26.35 -13.31
C GLU A 24 -37.65 25.90 -12.44
N GLY A 25 -37.88 25.13 -11.37
CA GLY A 25 -36.83 24.48 -10.58
C GLY A 25 -36.08 23.36 -11.33
N ARG A 26 -36.66 22.81 -12.40
CA ARG A 26 -36.02 21.86 -13.33
C ARG A 26 -35.30 22.55 -14.50
N GLN A 27 -35.25 23.89 -14.56
CA GLN A 27 -34.37 24.63 -15.46
C GLN A 27 -33.01 24.93 -14.81
N SER A 28 -32.33 23.88 -14.36
CA SER A 28 -30.89 23.81 -14.54
C SER A 28 -30.64 23.51 -16.03
N PRO A 29 -29.56 24.02 -16.64
CA PRO A 29 -29.43 24.06 -18.10
C PRO A 29 -29.55 22.66 -18.69
N SER A 30 -30.48 22.49 -19.63
CA SER A 30 -30.40 21.38 -20.58
C SER A 30 -29.01 21.48 -21.19
N PRO A 31 -28.21 20.40 -21.23
CA PRO A 31 -26.95 20.44 -21.93
C PRO A 31 -27.29 20.87 -23.36
N SER A 32 -26.67 21.94 -23.82
CA SER A 32 -26.54 22.22 -25.23
C SER A 32 -26.29 20.90 -25.95
N LEU A 33 -26.89 20.73 -27.13
CA LEU A 33 -26.31 19.89 -28.17
C LEU A 33 -24.89 20.39 -28.41
N HIS A 34 -23.98 19.97 -27.52
CA HIS A 34 -22.57 19.95 -27.79
C HIS A 34 -22.43 19.13 -29.08
N PRO A 35 -21.59 19.55 -30.03
CA PRO A 35 -21.21 18.64 -31.09
C PRO A 35 -20.78 17.36 -30.39
N SER A 36 -21.38 16.22 -30.77
CA SER A 36 -21.12 14.94 -30.12
C SER A 36 -19.64 14.86 -29.77
N PRO A 37 -19.26 14.82 -28.48
CA PRO A 37 -17.87 14.58 -28.14
C PRO A 37 -17.63 13.19 -28.71
N GLY A 38 -16.76 13.08 -29.71
CA GLY A 38 -16.46 11.80 -30.34
C GLY A 38 -16.21 10.78 -29.24
N LEU A 39 -16.88 9.63 -29.31
CA LEU A 39 -16.94 8.55 -28.32
C LEU A 39 -15.56 8.03 -27.84
N VAL A 40 -14.46 8.61 -28.35
CA VAL A 40 -13.08 8.18 -28.25
C VAL A 40 -12.26 9.10 -27.32
N ASN A 41 -12.63 10.38 -27.11
CA ASN A 41 -11.69 11.35 -26.51
C ASN A 41 -11.61 11.34 -24.97
N ASP A 42 -12.67 10.96 -24.24
CA ASP A 42 -12.68 10.99 -22.77
C ASP A 42 -12.27 9.67 -22.11
N LEU A 43 -12.04 8.61 -22.90
CA LEU A 43 -11.91 7.26 -22.37
C LEU A 43 -10.54 6.96 -21.72
N PHE A 44 -9.49 7.76 -21.86
CA PHE A 44 -8.16 7.28 -21.45
C PHE A 44 -7.34 8.28 -20.65
N ASP A 45 -7.94 9.32 -20.07
CA ASP A 45 -7.20 10.09 -19.06
C ASP A 45 -7.09 9.30 -17.75
N SER A 46 -6.06 8.47 -17.68
CA SER A 46 -5.76 7.66 -16.50
C SER A 46 -5.13 8.45 -15.35
N ARG A 47 -4.97 9.77 -15.50
CA ARG A 47 -4.35 10.67 -14.51
C ARG A 47 -5.37 11.54 -13.77
N GLY A 48 -6.62 11.58 -14.23
CA GLY A 48 -7.70 12.34 -13.60
C GLY A 48 -8.28 11.65 -12.37
N PHE A 49 -8.36 12.38 -11.25
CA PHE A 49 -8.98 11.87 -10.02
C PHE A 49 -10.47 11.57 -10.22
N ASP A 50 -11.23 12.45 -10.87
CA ASP A 50 -12.66 12.25 -11.12
C ASP A 50 -12.94 11.00 -11.96
N VAL A 51 -12.12 10.77 -12.99
CA VAL A 51 -12.21 9.58 -13.85
C VAL A 51 -11.94 8.33 -13.01
N THR A 52 -10.93 8.37 -12.14
CA THR A 52 -10.56 7.28 -11.23
C THR A 52 -11.66 7.01 -10.19
N LEU A 53 -12.22 8.05 -9.59
CA LEU A 53 -13.30 7.94 -8.62
C LEU A 53 -14.56 7.37 -9.27
N LYS A 54 -14.92 7.84 -10.47
CA LYS A 54 -16.04 7.31 -11.26
C LYS A 54 -15.85 5.84 -11.60
N ALA A 55 -14.64 5.46 -12.03
CA ALA A 55 -14.25 4.08 -12.25
C ALA A 55 -14.41 3.21 -10.98
N PHE A 56 -13.97 3.73 -9.83
CA PHE A 56 -14.11 3.04 -8.56
C PHE A 56 -15.57 2.86 -8.13
N ARG A 57 -16.39 3.92 -8.21
CA ARG A 57 -17.84 3.87 -7.96
C ARG A 57 -18.51 2.80 -8.84
N TRP A 58 -18.18 2.82 -10.13
CA TRP A 58 -18.68 1.82 -11.07
C TRP A 58 -18.27 0.41 -10.64
N HIS A 59 -17.01 0.17 -10.29
CA HIS A 59 -16.52 -1.15 -9.88
C HIS A 59 -17.20 -1.70 -8.63
N LEU A 60 -17.52 -0.85 -7.65
CA LEU A 60 -18.24 -1.25 -6.44
C LEU A 60 -19.67 -1.72 -6.74
N ALA A 61 -20.39 -0.99 -7.58
CA ALA A 61 -21.70 -1.41 -8.06
C ALA A 61 -21.63 -2.71 -8.88
N TYR A 62 -20.47 -2.96 -9.50
CA TYR A 62 -20.29 -4.01 -10.49
C TYR A 62 -19.83 -5.37 -9.94
N CYS A 63 -19.09 -5.39 -8.83
CA CYS A 63 -18.55 -6.63 -8.25
C CYS A 63 -19.52 -7.35 -7.30
N THR A 64 -20.60 -6.68 -6.88
CA THR A 64 -21.56 -7.17 -5.87
C THR A 64 -23.00 -6.99 -6.38
N PRO A 65 -23.60 -8.02 -7.00
CA PRO A 65 -25.01 -7.97 -7.39
C PRO A 65 -25.89 -7.70 -6.15
N GLY A 66 -26.64 -6.59 -6.16
CA GLY A 66 -27.48 -6.15 -5.03
C GLY A 66 -26.81 -5.17 -4.05
N PHE A 67 -25.56 -4.75 -4.28
CA PHE A 67 -24.83 -3.78 -3.43
C PHE A 67 -25.62 -2.51 -3.13
N ALA A 68 -26.24 -1.92 -4.16
CA ALA A 68 -27.04 -0.71 -4.04
C ALA A 68 -28.27 -0.90 -3.12
N ALA A 69 -28.88 -2.10 -3.13
CA ALA A 69 -30.02 -2.41 -2.28
C ALA A 69 -29.61 -2.66 -0.81
N SER A 70 -28.41 -3.21 -0.57
CA SER A 70 -27.88 -3.44 0.78
C SER A 70 -27.39 -2.17 1.49
N ILE A 71 -26.89 -1.18 0.75
CA ILE A 71 -26.47 0.11 1.35
C ILE A 71 -27.68 0.95 1.75
N GLN A 72 -28.73 0.95 0.92
CA GLN A 72 -29.97 1.67 1.23
C GLN A 72 -30.67 1.18 2.51
N THR A 73 -30.31 0.00 3.02
CA THR A 73 -30.88 -0.57 4.25
C THR A 73 -30.09 -0.27 5.53
N ASP A 74 -28.87 0.28 5.44
CA ASP A 74 -28.08 0.65 6.62
C ASP A 74 -28.12 2.18 6.85
N PRO A 75 -28.90 2.68 7.82
CA PRO A 75 -29.01 4.11 8.10
C PRO A 75 -27.73 4.72 8.73
N THR A 76 -26.69 3.92 8.99
CA THR A 76 -25.47 4.38 9.69
C THR A 76 -24.29 4.69 8.77
N PHE A 77 -24.36 4.35 7.48
CA PHE A 77 -23.25 4.55 6.54
C PHE A 77 -23.74 5.03 5.16
N ASP A 78 -23.51 6.31 4.88
CA ASP A 78 -23.78 6.91 3.57
C ASP A 78 -22.52 6.82 2.68
N LEU A 79 -22.57 5.94 1.67
CA LEU A 79 -21.47 5.72 0.75
C LEU A 79 -21.26 6.91 -0.20
N GLU A 80 -22.33 7.62 -0.58
CA GLU A 80 -22.21 8.79 -1.45
C GLU A 80 -21.58 9.96 -0.68
N GLU A 81 -21.98 10.18 0.58
CA GLU A 81 -21.30 11.15 1.46
C GLU A 81 -19.81 10.81 1.62
N LEU A 82 -19.45 9.52 1.75
CA LEU A 82 -18.05 9.12 1.80
C LEU A 82 -17.30 9.50 0.52
N PHE A 83 -17.87 9.23 -0.67
CA PHE A 83 -17.19 9.57 -1.92
C PHE A 83 -17.04 11.08 -2.10
N ASP A 84 -18.05 11.85 -1.75
CA ASP A 84 -18.00 13.31 -1.84
C ASP A 84 -16.94 13.86 -0.89
N ARG A 85 -16.88 13.35 0.35
CA ARG A 85 -15.82 13.70 1.31
C ARG A 85 -14.42 13.28 0.84
N VAL A 86 -14.29 12.16 0.14
CA VAL A 86 -13.02 11.71 -0.44
C VAL A 86 -12.59 12.64 -1.57
N ALA A 87 -13.52 13.08 -2.42
CA ALA A 87 -13.27 14.06 -3.46
C ALA A 87 -12.87 15.43 -2.87
N ASP A 88 -13.64 15.96 -1.94
CA ASP A 88 -13.33 17.20 -1.24
C ASP A 88 -11.96 17.15 -0.57
N SER A 89 -11.65 16.04 0.12
CA SER A 89 -10.35 15.84 0.77
C SER A 89 -9.20 15.79 -0.23
N PHE A 90 -9.42 15.22 -1.42
CA PHE A 90 -8.41 15.16 -2.46
C PHE A 90 -8.18 16.55 -3.06
N ASP A 91 -9.25 17.26 -3.41
CA ASP A 91 -9.19 18.61 -4.00
C ASP A 91 -8.57 19.65 -3.06
N LEU A 92 -8.80 19.51 -1.75
CA LEU A 92 -8.16 20.34 -0.73
C LEU A 92 -6.64 20.11 -0.65
N GLN A 93 -6.16 18.89 -0.92
CA GLN A 93 -4.75 18.52 -0.78
C GLN A 93 -3.96 18.64 -2.09
N PHE A 94 -4.61 18.42 -3.23
CA PHE A 94 -3.99 18.35 -4.54
C PHE A 94 -4.74 19.30 -5.48
N ARG A 95 -4.04 20.29 -6.08
CA ARG A 95 -4.66 21.10 -7.15
C ARG A 95 -5.05 20.19 -8.30
N THR A 96 -6.35 20.05 -8.55
CA THR A 96 -6.88 19.31 -9.69
C THR A 96 -6.31 19.86 -11.00
N LYS A 97 -5.57 19.02 -11.72
CA LYS A 97 -5.21 19.31 -13.12
C LYS A 97 -6.44 18.99 -13.97
N PRO A 98 -6.84 19.86 -14.91
CA PRO A 98 -7.95 19.55 -15.80
C PRO A 98 -7.66 18.29 -16.60
N ALA A 99 -8.73 17.53 -16.91
CA ALA A 99 -8.65 16.31 -17.69
C ALA A 99 -7.91 16.57 -19.01
N ARG A 100 -6.93 15.72 -19.32
CA ARG A 100 -6.10 15.84 -20.51
C ARG A 100 -6.81 15.18 -21.69
N VAL A 101 -7.02 15.93 -22.77
CA VAL A 101 -7.43 15.33 -24.05
C VAL A 101 -6.25 14.53 -24.63
N VAL A 102 -6.45 13.23 -24.79
CA VAL A 102 -5.42 12.31 -25.32
C VAL A 102 -5.65 12.11 -26.82
N PHE A 103 -4.67 12.49 -27.64
CA PHE A 103 -4.72 12.29 -29.09
C PHE A 103 -3.94 11.04 -29.50
N PRO A 104 -4.41 10.25 -30.49
CA PRO A 104 -3.69 9.09 -31.00
C PRO A 104 -2.27 9.44 -31.45
N LYS A 105 -1.27 8.73 -30.90
CA LYS A 105 0.15 8.89 -31.24
C LYS A 105 0.78 7.52 -31.40
N TRP A 106 1.65 7.34 -32.40
CA TRP A 106 2.44 6.10 -32.51
C TRP A 106 3.76 6.26 -31.74
N PRO A 107 4.22 5.24 -31.00
CA PRO A 107 5.50 5.32 -30.29
C PRO A 107 6.67 5.40 -31.28
N PRO A 108 7.72 6.18 -30.95
CA PRO A 108 8.91 6.26 -31.78
C PRO A 108 9.71 4.95 -31.74
N ARG A 109 10.45 4.65 -32.81
CA ARG A 109 11.20 3.39 -32.97
C ARG A 109 12.12 3.08 -31.79
N HIS A 110 12.89 4.06 -31.30
CA HIS A 110 13.79 3.86 -30.16
C HIS A 110 13.03 3.40 -28.90
N LEU A 111 11.83 3.92 -28.66
CA LEU A 111 11.03 3.57 -27.49
C LEU A 111 10.47 2.14 -27.60
N ILE A 112 10.16 1.70 -28.82
CA ILE A 112 9.79 0.31 -29.12
C ILE A 112 10.98 -0.61 -28.84
N GLU A 113 12.17 -0.27 -29.35
CA GLU A 113 13.42 -1.01 -29.12
C GLU A 113 13.73 -1.15 -27.62
N THR A 114 13.69 -0.04 -26.88
CA THR A 114 13.88 -0.03 -25.42
C THR A 114 12.82 -0.86 -24.69
N SER A 115 11.56 -0.82 -25.13
CA SER A 115 10.49 -1.59 -24.48
C SER A 115 10.66 -3.09 -24.67
N LEU A 116 11.11 -3.52 -25.85
CA LEU A 116 11.42 -4.93 -26.15
C LEU A 116 12.63 -5.42 -25.35
N GLU A 117 13.71 -4.63 -25.32
CA GLU A 117 14.89 -4.94 -24.52
C GLU A 117 14.54 -5.06 -23.04
N TYR A 118 13.73 -4.12 -22.52
CA TYR A 118 13.26 -4.15 -21.15
C TYR A 118 12.43 -5.41 -20.84
N PHE A 119 11.51 -5.77 -21.74
CA PHE A 119 10.67 -6.96 -21.58
C PHE A 119 11.50 -8.24 -21.52
N SER A 120 12.51 -8.36 -22.38
CA SER A 120 13.44 -9.48 -22.41
C SER A 120 14.33 -9.52 -21.16
N ARG A 121 15.00 -8.40 -20.84
CA ARG A 121 15.96 -8.29 -19.74
C ARG A 121 15.36 -8.60 -18.37
N ASN A 122 14.09 -8.29 -18.17
CA ASN A 122 13.38 -8.50 -16.90
C ASN A 122 12.57 -9.81 -16.87
N SER A 123 12.78 -10.72 -17.83
CA SER A 123 12.05 -12.00 -17.95
C SER A 123 10.52 -11.83 -17.85
N LEU A 124 9.97 -10.73 -18.40
CA LEU A 124 8.55 -10.40 -18.23
C LEU A 124 7.62 -11.40 -18.92
N TYR A 125 8.14 -12.14 -19.91
CA TYR A 125 7.42 -13.23 -20.55
C TYR A 125 6.93 -14.29 -19.55
N SER A 126 7.69 -14.56 -18.49
CA SER A 126 7.32 -15.59 -17.50
C SER A 126 6.07 -15.24 -16.71
N ILE A 127 5.83 -13.95 -16.47
CA ILE A 127 4.66 -13.46 -15.75
C ILE A 127 3.56 -13.03 -16.73
N HIS A 128 3.93 -12.40 -17.84
CA HIS A 128 3.01 -11.88 -18.86
C HIS A 128 3.41 -12.41 -20.24
N PRO A 129 3.08 -13.68 -20.58
CA PRO A 129 3.45 -14.28 -21.87
C PRO A 129 2.53 -13.79 -23.00
N VAL A 130 2.50 -12.47 -23.21
CA VAL A 130 1.60 -11.78 -24.13
C VAL A 130 2.19 -11.54 -25.52
N VAL A 131 3.51 -11.72 -25.68
CA VAL A 131 4.22 -11.56 -26.96
C VAL A 131 5.38 -12.54 -27.09
N ASP A 132 5.64 -13.03 -28.30
CA ASP A 132 6.90 -13.70 -28.64
C ASP A 132 8.00 -12.65 -28.94
N ILE A 133 8.90 -12.45 -27.97
CA ILE A 133 9.90 -11.38 -28.03
C ILE A 133 10.94 -11.57 -29.15
N ASP A 134 11.33 -12.81 -29.43
CA ASP A 134 12.31 -13.13 -30.47
C ASP A 134 11.71 -12.84 -31.84
N ALA A 135 10.44 -13.20 -32.02
CA ALA A 135 9.72 -12.96 -33.26
C ALA A 135 9.45 -11.47 -33.50
N LEU A 136 9.14 -10.68 -32.46
CA LEU A 136 8.99 -9.22 -32.59
C LEU A 136 10.31 -8.50 -32.84
N THR A 137 11.40 -8.94 -32.20
CA THR A 137 12.75 -8.37 -32.42
C THR A 137 13.23 -8.63 -33.85
N CYS A 138 13.03 -9.84 -34.36
CA CYS A 138 13.33 -10.18 -35.76
C CYS A 138 12.52 -9.31 -36.74
N LEU A 139 11.24 -9.09 -36.44
CA LEU A 139 10.36 -8.23 -37.24
C LEU A 139 10.85 -6.77 -37.28
N LEU A 140 11.27 -6.24 -36.13
CA LEU A 140 11.77 -4.88 -36.02
C LEU A 140 13.06 -4.64 -36.83
N ASN A 141 13.94 -5.65 -36.85
CA ASN A 141 15.19 -5.60 -37.60
C ASN A 141 14.98 -5.69 -39.12
N THR A 142 13.87 -6.28 -39.56
CA THR A 142 13.56 -6.48 -40.99
C THR A 142 12.60 -5.42 -41.56
N SER A 143 11.91 -4.67 -40.70
CA SER A 143 10.91 -3.67 -41.08
C SER A 143 11.47 -2.24 -41.04
N ASP A 144 11.27 -1.47 -42.11
CA ASP A 144 11.56 -0.04 -42.12
C ASP A 144 10.35 0.74 -41.57
N LEU A 145 10.33 0.98 -40.25
CA LEU A 145 9.20 1.63 -39.55
C LEU A 145 9.01 3.13 -39.87
N GLY A 146 9.76 3.71 -40.82
CA GLY A 146 9.82 5.16 -41.04
C GLY A 146 9.69 5.69 -42.48
N GLY A 147 9.61 4.84 -43.50
CA GLY A 147 9.57 5.29 -44.90
C GLY A 147 8.15 5.40 -45.50
N PRO A 148 7.81 6.45 -46.27
CA PRO A 148 6.60 6.48 -47.09
C PRO A 148 6.73 5.45 -48.22
N GLY A 149 6.33 4.20 -47.94
CA GLY A 149 6.45 3.07 -48.87
C GLY A 149 6.75 1.71 -48.22
N SER A 150 7.07 1.66 -46.92
CA SER A 150 7.29 0.40 -46.20
C SER A 150 5.96 -0.21 -45.73
N ALA A 151 5.57 -1.33 -46.33
CA ALA A 151 4.35 -2.06 -45.99
C ALA A 151 4.54 -2.91 -44.73
N THR A 152 4.76 -2.28 -43.57
CA THR A 152 4.64 -3.00 -42.28
C THR A 152 3.16 -3.33 -42.06
N ASN A 153 2.83 -4.60 -41.81
CA ASN A 153 1.46 -5.04 -41.58
C ASN A 153 0.86 -4.29 -40.36
N VAL A 154 -0.42 -3.90 -40.46
CA VAL A 154 -1.11 -3.10 -39.43
C VAL A 154 -1.10 -3.81 -38.08
N ALA A 155 -1.24 -5.14 -38.07
CA ALA A 155 -1.20 -5.97 -36.87
C ALA A 155 0.19 -5.97 -36.19
N ASP A 156 1.27 -5.98 -36.96
CA ASP A 156 2.63 -5.92 -36.42
C ASP A 156 2.86 -4.59 -35.69
N ARG A 157 2.48 -3.48 -36.34
CA ARG A 157 2.59 -2.13 -35.79
C ARG A 157 1.71 -1.95 -34.55
N ALA A 158 0.49 -2.49 -34.59
CA ALA A 158 -0.45 -2.50 -33.46
C ALA A 158 0.12 -3.25 -32.25
N CYS A 159 0.70 -4.45 -32.46
CA CYS A 159 1.29 -5.25 -31.41
C CYS A 159 2.48 -4.54 -30.73
N LEU A 160 3.42 -4.00 -31.52
CA LEU A 160 4.56 -3.24 -31.00
C LEU A 160 4.12 -2.02 -30.20
N ALA A 161 3.10 -1.29 -30.68
CA ALA A 161 2.58 -0.12 -29.99
C ALA A 161 1.85 -0.48 -28.69
N ALA A 162 1.03 -1.55 -28.69
CA ALA A 162 0.34 -2.03 -27.51
C ALA A 162 1.33 -2.49 -26.42
N LEU A 163 2.36 -3.26 -26.79
CA LEU A 163 3.42 -3.69 -25.88
C LEU A 163 4.16 -2.48 -25.28
N THR A 164 4.53 -1.52 -26.13
CA THR A 164 5.20 -0.27 -25.68
C THR A 164 4.33 0.48 -24.69
N ALA A 165 3.02 0.59 -24.93
CA ALA A 165 2.08 1.22 -24.01
C ALA A 165 2.01 0.49 -22.67
N MET A 166 1.94 -0.85 -22.68
CA MET A 166 1.93 -1.66 -21.46
C MET A 166 3.22 -1.47 -20.64
N ILE A 167 4.39 -1.53 -21.27
CA ILE A 167 5.69 -1.40 -20.58
C ILE A 167 5.86 0.00 -20.01
N THR A 168 5.63 1.03 -20.82
CA THR A 168 5.76 2.43 -20.38
C THR A 168 4.73 2.82 -19.33
N ARG A 169 3.59 2.11 -19.24
CA ARG A 169 2.65 2.26 -18.12
C ARG A 169 3.14 1.57 -16.86
N ILE A 170 3.52 0.29 -16.95
CA ILE A 170 4.01 -0.50 -15.79
C ILE A 170 5.26 0.15 -15.19
N ARG A 171 6.10 0.78 -16.02
CA ARG A 171 7.39 1.36 -15.64
C ARG A 171 7.47 2.86 -15.89
N ARG A 172 6.35 3.58 -15.76
CA ARG A 172 6.27 5.04 -15.98
C ARG A 172 7.30 5.87 -15.18
N GLN A 173 7.80 5.30 -14.08
CA GLN A 173 8.74 5.95 -13.16
C GLN A 173 10.21 5.78 -13.59
N GLU A 174 10.51 4.88 -14.51
CA GLU A 174 11.87 4.75 -15.05
C GLU A 174 12.18 5.96 -15.93
N PRO A 175 13.33 6.65 -15.73
CA PRO A 175 13.67 7.85 -16.50
C PRO A 175 13.61 7.64 -18.01
N VAL A 176 13.93 6.43 -18.47
CA VAL A 176 13.90 6.06 -19.90
C VAL A 176 12.48 6.09 -20.52
N PHE A 177 11.44 6.04 -19.69
CA PHE A 177 10.03 6.07 -20.11
C PHE A 177 9.28 7.34 -19.69
N ALA A 178 9.96 8.33 -19.09
CA ALA A 178 9.32 9.52 -18.51
C ALA A 178 8.51 10.34 -19.53
N ASP A 179 8.99 10.44 -20.77
CA ASP A 179 8.35 11.18 -21.87
C ASP A 179 7.34 10.33 -22.68
N ALA A 180 7.11 9.08 -22.27
CA ALA A 180 6.17 8.20 -22.96
C ALA A 180 4.72 8.60 -22.69
N ASP A 181 3.87 8.37 -23.70
CA ASP A 181 2.44 8.66 -23.63
C ASP A 181 1.61 7.39 -23.89
N PRO A 182 1.55 6.47 -22.92
CA PRO A 182 0.96 5.15 -23.13
C PRO A 182 -0.53 5.22 -23.48
N ASP A 183 -1.27 6.19 -22.94
CA ASP A 183 -2.69 6.40 -23.27
C ASP A 183 -2.85 6.79 -24.75
N ALA A 184 -1.97 7.64 -25.29
CA ALA A 184 -1.95 8.02 -26.70
C ALA A 184 -1.57 6.87 -27.64
N TYR A 185 -0.68 5.98 -27.19
CA TYR A 185 -0.28 4.78 -27.93
C TYR A 185 -1.44 3.78 -28.02
N VAL A 186 -2.17 3.57 -26.92
CA VAL A 186 -3.40 2.74 -26.93
C VAL A 186 -4.44 3.31 -27.88
N GLN A 187 -4.66 4.63 -27.86
CA GLN A 187 -5.57 5.31 -28.78
C GLN A 187 -5.19 5.12 -30.25
N ALA A 188 -3.90 5.13 -30.58
CA ALA A 188 -3.44 4.83 -31.93
C ALA A 188 -3.76 3.40 -32.35
N VAL A 189 -3.59 2.41 -31.46
CA VAL A 189 -3.97 1.01 -31.77
C VAL A 189 -5.49 0.87 -31.93
N LEU A 190 -6.28 1.51 -31.07
CA LEU A 190 -7.74 1.50 -31.18
C LEU A 190 -8.24 2.13 -32.49
N SER A 191 -7.54 3.15 -33.02
CA SER A 191 -7.89 3.78 -34.29
C SER A 191 -7.79 2.84 -35.51
N VAL A 192 -6.97 1.80 -35.43
CA VAL A 192 -6.81 0.78 -36.49
C VAL A 192 -7.54 -0.53 -36.18
N LEU A 193 -8.27 -0.60 -35.07
CA LEU A 193 -9.01 -1.80 -34.65
C LEU A 193 -9.97 -2.36 -35.73
N PRO A 194 -10.73 -1.54 -36.49
CA PRO A 194 -11.56 -2.08 -37.58
C PRO A 194 -10.77 -2.80 -38.66
N GLN A 195 -9.56 -2.32 -38.99
CA GLN A 195 -8.68 -2.96 -39.97
C GLN A 195 -8.14 -4.28 -39.42
N LEU A 196 -7.69 -4.29 -38.16
CA LEU A 196 -7.23 -5.51 -37.47
C LEU A 196 -8.27 -6.63 -37.49
N MET A 197 -9.56 -6.28 -37.40
CA MET A 197 -10.66 -7.26 -37.37
C MET A 197 -11.06 -7.78 -38.75
N MET A 198 -10.76 -7.04 -39.82
CA MET A 198 -11.06 -7.42 -41.20
C MET A 198 -9.94 -8.24 -41.85
N GLU A 199 -8.73 -8.20 -41.29
CA GLU A 199 -7.61 -9.03 -41.75
C GLU A 199 -7.81 -10.52 -41.44
N HIS A 200 -7.09 -11.38 -42.18
CA HIS A 200 -7.03 -12.81 -41.87
C HIS A 200 -6.50 -13.06 -40.45
N THR A 201 -6.93 -14.16 -39.84
CA THR A 201 -6.51 -14.58 -38.50
C THR A 201 -4.99 -14.44 -38.31
N ASN A 202 -4.58 -13.54 -37.41
CA ASN A 202 -3.20 -13.16 -37.20
C ASN A 202 -2.84 -13.22 -35.70
N VAL A 203 -1.71 -13.83 -35.36
CA VAL A 203 -1.21 -13.89 -33.97
C VAL A 203 -0.89 -12.49 -33.42
N ARG A 204 -0.41 -11.54 -34.25
CA ARG A 204 -0.12 -10.17 -33.80
C ARG A 204 -1.37 -9.40 -33.43
N ALA A 205 -2.47 -9.63 -34.15
CA ALA A 205 -3.76 -9.07 -33.79
C ALA A 205 -4.25 -9.64 -32.45
N LEU A 206 -4.06 -10.95 -32.22
CA LEU A 206 -4.35 -11.58 -30.93
C LEU A 206 -3.53 -10.98 -29.78
N GLU A 207 -2.21 -10.89 -29.93
CA GLU A 207 -1.30 -10.30 -28.94
C GLU A 207 -1.70 -8.85 -28.63
N ALA A 208 -1.92 -8.02 -29.64
CA ALA A 208 -2.33 -6.63 -29.47
C ALA A 208 -3.65 -6.50 -28.68
N LEU A 209 -4.66 -7.31 -29.01
CA LEU A 209 -5.95 -7.27 -28.30
C LEU A 209 -5.83 -7.73 -26.84
N ILE A 210 -5.03 -8.77 -26.57
CA ILE A 210 -4.77 -9.23 -25.19
C ILE A 210 -4.12 -8.11 -24.40
N ILE A 211 -3.09 -7.48 -24.95
CA ILE A 211 -2.39 -6.38 -24.28
C ILE A 211 -3.33 -5.19 -24.04
N LEU A 212 -4.16 -4.82 -25.02
CA LEU A 212 -5.16 -3.77 -24.83
C LEU A 212 -6.16 -4.12 -23.73
N ALA A 213 -6.68 -5.34 -23.68
CA ALA A 213 -7.61 -5.76 -22.63
C ALA A 213 -6.95 -5.68 -21.24
N LEU A 214 -5.70 -6.16 -21.12
CA LEU A 214 -4.91 -6.09 -19.88
C LEU A 214 -4.54 -4.66 -19.48
N TYR A 215 -4.38 -3.76 -20.45
CA TYR A 215 -4.10 -2.35 -20.22
C TYR A 215 -5.34 -1.61 -19.72
N ILE A 216 -6.50 -1.87 -20.36
CA ILE A 216 -7.73 -1.10 -20.19
C ILE A 216 -8.52 -1.56 -18.95
N ALA A 217 -8.51 -2.85 -18.63
CA ALA A 217 -9.26 -3.36 -17.48
C ALA A 217 -8.87 -2.68 -16.15
N PRO A 218 -7.58 -2.47 -15.83
CA PRO A 218 -7.16 -1.74 -14.62
C PRO A 218 -7.49 -0.24 -14.62
N LEU A 219 -7.90 0.35 -15.76
CA LEU A 219 -8.29 1.77 -15.84
C LEU A 219 -9.72 2.05 -15.36
N GLY A 220 -10.46 1.01 -14.97
CA GLY A 220 -11.86 1.16 -14.67
C GLY A 220 -12.80 0.99 -15.85
N GLN A 221 -12.33 0.42 -16.96
CA GLN A 221 -13.13 0.26 -18.19
C GLN A 221 -13.30 -1.20 -18.62
N PRO A 222 -13.85 -2.07 -17.74
CA PRO A 222 -13.87 -3.49 -18.02
C PRO A 222 -14.89 -3.90 -19.09
N GLN A 223 -15.90 -3.08 -19.42
CA GLN A 223 -16.78 -3.36 -20.57
C GLN A 223 -16.00 -3.28 -21.90
N THR A 224 -15.20 -2.23 -22.07
CA THR A 224 -14.32 -2.07 -23.23
C THR A 224 -13.30 -3.21 -23.29
N ALA A 225 -12.68 -3.53 -22.14
CA ALA A 225 -11.73 -4.64 -22.06
C ALA A 225 -12.37 -6.00 -22.42
N GLU A 226 -13.62 -6.26 -22.02
CA GLU A 226 -14.33 -7.49 -22.41
C GLU A 226 -14.62 -7.59 -23.90
N ILE A 227 -15.01 -6.49 -24.55
CA ILE A 227 -15.25 -6.50 -25.99
C ILE A 227 -13.94 -6.87 -26.71
N LEU A 228 -12.83 -6.28 -26.29
CA LEU A 228 -11.48 -6.63 -26.79
C LEU A 228 -11.12 -8.09 -26.50
N LEU A 229 -11.43 -8.57 -25.29
CA LEU A 229 -11.23 -9.96 -24.90
C LEU A 229 -12.05 -10.93 -25.78
N ALA A 230 -13.32 -10.62 -26.08
CA ALA A 230 -14.19 -11.45 -26.92
C ALA A 230 -13.65 -11.57 -28.36
N MET A 231 -13.12 -10.46 -28.90
CA MET A 231 -12.44 -10.46 -30.20
C MET A 231 -11.17 -11.33 -30.14
N ALA A 232 -10.36 -11.19 -29.09
CA ALA A 232 -9.17 -12.01 -28.88
C ALA A 232 -9.52 -13.49 -28.78
N VAL A 233 -10.57 -13.86 -28.03
CA VAL A 233 -11.05 -15.24 -27.89
C VAL A 233 -11.38 -15.82 -29.26
N ARG A 234 -12.11 -15.08 -30.10
CA ARG A 234 -12.45 -15.55 -31.44
C ARG A 234 -11.22 -15.85 -32.30
N ILE A 235 -10.23 -14.95 -32.32
CA ILE A 235 -8.97 -15.14 -33.05
C ILE A 235 -8.20 -16.34 -32.48
N LEU A 236 -8.16 -16.47 -31.16
CA LEU A 236 -7.49 -17.56 -30.47
C LEU A 236 -8.05 -18.93 -30.86
N PHE A 237 -9.38 -19.07 -30.94
CA PHE A 237 -10.03 -20.29 -31.41
C PHE A 237 -9.70 -20.59 -32.88
N ASN A 238 -9.70 -19.58 -33.73
CA ASN A 238 -9.34 -19.71 -35.15
C ASN A 238 -7.87 -20.15 -35.35
N LEU A 239 -6.96 -19.74 -34.46
CA LEU A 239 -5.56 -20.19 -34.44
C LEU A 239 -5.37 -21.60 -33.86
N GLY A 240 -6.43 -22.24 -33.36
CA GLY A 240 -6.34 -23.58 -32.76
C GLY A 240 -5.64 -23.61 -31.39
N ALA A 241 -5.40 -22.45 -30.80
CA ALA A 241 -4.66 -22.27 -29.55
C ALA A 241 -5.40 -22.79 -28.30
N HIS A 242 -6.57 -23.42 -28.43
CA HIS A 242 -7.32 -24.08 -27.35
C HIS A 242 -7.05 -25.61 -27.26
N ARG A 243 -6.32 -26.21 -28.21
CA ARG A 243 -5.99 -27.66 -28.24
C ARG A 243 -4.50 -27.94 -27.96
N ALA A 244 -4.15 -28.89 -27.07
CA ALA A 244 -2.74 -29.18 -26.73
C ALA A 244 -2.10 -30.31 -27.57
N ARG A 245 -2.83 -30.88 -28.54
CA ARG A 245 -2.42 -32.06 -29.32
C ARG A 245 -0.94 -32.05 -29.71
N ALA A 246 -0.20 -33.10 -29.35
CA ALA A 246 1.16 -33.32 -29.82
C ALA A 246 1.18 -33.68 -31.31
N THR A 247 1.32 -32.70 -32.18
CA THR A 247 1.84 -32.91 -33.53
C THR A 247 3.36 -33.02 -33.43
N TYR A 248 3.95 -34.06 -34.04
CA TYR A 248 5.39 -34.10 -34.26
C TYR A 248 5.75 -32.94 -35.18
N GLU A 249 6.22 -31.84 -34.61
CA GLU A 249 6.59 -30.66 -35.39
C GLU A 249 8.02 -30.80 -35.87
N THR A 250 8.19 -30.67 -37.18
CA THR A 250 9.45 -30.95 -37.86
C THR A 250 10.50 -29.84 -37.72
N THR A 251 10.15 -28.68 -37.13
CA THR A 251 11.04 -27.52 -37.01
C THR A 251 10.88 -26.83 -35.65
N ALA A 252 11.98 -26.40 -35.05
CA ALA A 252 12.01 -25.68 -33.76
C ALA A 252 11.16 -24.40 -33.75
N GLN A 253 11.08 -23.67 -34.87
CA GLN A 253 10.30 -22.44 -34.98
C GLN A 253 8.79 -22.68 -34.87
N LYS A 254 8.27 -23.74 -35.53
CA LYS A 254 6.86 -24.12 -35.39
C LYS A 254 6.55 -24.53 -33.95
N HIS A 255 7.48 -25.27 -33.32
CA HIS A 255 7.30 -25.72 -31.95
C HIS A 255 7.19 -24.54 -30.98
N GLN A 256 8.09 -23.56 -31.11
CA GLN A 256 8.05 -22.32 -30.32
C GLN A 256 6.75 -21.53 -30.54
N HIS A 257 6.33 -21.38 -31.80
CA HIS A 257 5.07 -20.69 -32.14
C HIS A 257 3.86 -21.35 -31.46
N LYS A 258 3.80 -22.67 -31.45
CA LYS A 258 2.72 -23.42 -30.78
C LYS A 258 2.75 -23.28 -29.27
N LEU A 259 3.94 -23.32 -28.65
CA LEU A 259 4.08 -23.06 -27.21
C LEU A 259 3.60 -21.65 -26.84
N HIS A 260 3.93 -20.66 -27.67
CA HIS A 260 3.48 -19.29 -27.47
C HIS A 260 1.95 -19.16 -27.59
N LEU A 261 1.33 -19.76 -28.62
CA LEU A 261 -0.13 -19.82 -28.74
C LEU A 261 -0.78 -20.47 -27.50
N ARG A 262 -0.15 -21.51 -26.94
CA ARG A 262 -0.60 -22.16 -25.70
C ARG A 262 -0.52 -21.22 -24.49
N ALA A 263 0.53 -20.40 -24.41
CA ALA A 263 0.70 -19.42 -23.35
C ALA A 263 -0.31 -18.26 -23.45
N LEU A 264 -0.60 -17.80 -24.68
CA LEU A 264 -1.67 -16.82 -24.93
C LEU A 264 -3.05 -17.37 -24.51
N PHE A 265 -3.33 -18.65 -24.75
CA PHE A 265 -4.56 -19.30 -24.30
C PHE A 265 -4.73 -19.26 -22.80
N TRP A 266 -3.71 -19.66 -22.05
CA TRP A 266 -3.79 -19.65 -20.59
C TRP A 266 -3.91 -18.24 -20.02
N THR A 267 -3.25 -17.25 -20.63
CA THR A 267 -3.42 -15.83 -20.26
C THR A 267 -4.86 -15.38 -20.47
N LEU A 268 -5.42 -15.65 -21.65
CA LEU A 268 -6.78 -15.24 -22.00
C LEU A 268 -7.83 -15.98 -21.17
N TYR A 269 -7.62 -17.27 -20.91
CA TYR A 269 -8.47 -18.10 -20.05
C TYR A 269 -8.50 -17.55 -18.62
N ALA A 270 -7.35 -17.24 -18.03
CA ALA A 270 -7.28 -16.70 -16.68
C ALA A 270 -8.05 -15.36 -16.55
N VAL A 271 -7.88 -14.46 -17.53
CA VAL A 271 -8.57 -13.16 -17.56
C VAL A 271 -10.08 -13.34 -17.76
N ASP A 272 -10.51 -14.21 -18.67
CA ASP A 272 -11.92 -14.53 -18.90
C ASP A 272 -12.61 -15.01 -17.62
N LYS A 273 -12.02 -15.99 -16.92
CA LYS A 273 -12.62 -16.54 -15.68
C LYS A 273 -12.65 -15.51 -14.56
N GLU A 274 -11.63 -14.67 -14.45
CA GLU A 274 -11.58 -13.59 -13.48
C GLU A 274 -12.69 -12.57 -13.72
N MET A 275 -12.81 -12.06 -14.95
CA MET A 275 -13.82 -11.04 -15.28
C MET A 275 -15.24 -11.61 -15.15
N SER A 276 -15.45 -12.85 -15.58
CA SER A 276 -16.74 -13.54 -15.55
C SER A 276 -17.24 -13.79 -14.13
N LEU A 277 -16.38 -14.28 -13.23
CA LEU A 277 -16.77 -14.53 -11.85
C LEU A 277 -17.04 -13.24 -11.07
N ARG A 278 -16.25 -12.18 -11.32
CA ARG A 278 -16.50 -10.85 -10.71
C ARG A 278 -17.92 -10.37 -11.01
N LYS A 279 -18.36 -10.55 -12.26
CA LYS A 279 -19.67 -10.16 -12.80
C LYS A 279 -20.80 -11.15 -12.50
N CYS A 280 -20.45 -12.39 -12.18
CA CYS A 280 -21.37 -13.51 -12.24
C CYS A 280 -22.04 -13.60 -13.63
N GLN A 281 -21.24 -13.45 -14.70
CA GLN A 281 -21.68 -13.57 -16.09
C GLN A 281 -21.04 -14.78 -16.77
N PRO A 282 -21.65 -15.31 -17.86
CA PRO A 282 -21.10 -16.45 -18.57
C PRO A 282 -19.69 -16.18 -19.11
N PRO A 283 -18.70 -17.06 -18.83
CA PRO A 283 -17.40 -17.02 -19.47
C PRO A 283 -17.48 -17.13 -20.99
N MET A 284 -16.61 -16.40 -21.67
CA MET A 284 -16.49 -16.42 -23.13
C MET A 284 -15.89 -17.73 -23.64
N ILE A 285 -15.00 -18.33 -22.85
CA ILE A 285 -14.37 -19.61 -23.15
C ILE A 285 -15.13 -20.71 -22.43
N ASN A 286 -15.68 -21.66 -23.17
CA ASN A 286 -16.31 -22.84 -22.58
C ASN A 286 -15.26 -23.93 -22.33
N ASP A 287 -15.19 -24.41 -21.09
CA ASP A 287 -14.21 -25.42 -20.65
C ASP A 287 -14.35 -26.73 -21.43
N ALA A 288 -15.59 -27.10 -21.81
CA ALA A 288 -15.86 -28.32 -22.58
C ALA A 288 -15.27 -28.32 -23.99
N ASP A 289 -14.99 -27.13 -24.54
CA ASP A 289 -14.45 -26.95 -25.88
C ASP A 289 -12.92 -26.82 -25.89
N CYS A 290 -12.28 -26.92 -24.72
CA CYS A 290 -10.86 -26.63 -24.52
C CYS A 290 -10.09 -27.80 -23.92
N ASP A 291 -8.80 -27.88 -24.27
CA ASP A 291 -7.85 -28.76 -23.61
C ASP A 291 -7.17 -28.00 -22.47
N LEU A 292 -7.63 -28.27 -21.25
CA LEU A 292 -7.17 -27.63 -20.00
C LEU A 292 -5.99 -28.35 -19.34
N THR A 293 -5.24 -29.16 -20.10
CA THR A 293 -4.01 -29.77 -19.60
C THR A 293 -2.98 -28.67 -19.29
N LEU A 294 -2.61 -28.54 -18.01
CA LEU A 294 -1.61 -27.56 -17.57
C LEU A 294 -0.26 -27.79 -18.26
N PRO A 295 0.57 -26.74 -18.44
CA PRO A 295 1.91 -26.91 -19.01
C PRO A 295 2.75 -27.91 -18.19
N ASP A 296 3.63 -28.65 -18.88
CA ASP A 296 4.52 -29.61 -18.22
C ASP A 296 5.34 -28.93 -17.12
N LYS A 297 5.45 -29.58 -15.96
CA LYS A 297 6.16 -29.06 -14.77
C LYS A 297 5.59 -27.77 -14.16
N TYR A 298 4.48 -27.24 -14.67
CA TYR A 298 3.87 -26.00 -14.18
C TYR A 298 3.64 -26.02 -12.66
N VAL A 299 3.06 -27.09 -12.12
CA VAL A 299 2.77 -27.18 -10.67
C VAL A 299 4.04 -27.18 -9.83
N ALA A 300 5.10 -27.88 -10.28
CA ALA A 300 6.37 -27.93 -9.56
C ALA A 300 7.11 -26.58 -9.60
N GLN A 301 7.26 -26.00 -10.81
CA GLN A 301 7.89 -24.69 -11.02
C GLN A 301 7.14 -23.56 -10.34
N SER A 302 5.81 -23.56 -10.49
CA SER A 302 4.94 -22.61 -9.82
C SER A 302 4.95 -22.81 -8.31
N SER A 303 5.47 -23.89 -7.72
CA SER A 303 5.56 -24.01 -6.25
C SER A 303 6.89 -23.49 -5.70
N GLU A 304 7.98 -23.57 -6.49
CA GLU A 304 9.32 -23.08 -6.12
C GLU A 304 9.42 -21.55 -6.24
N HIS A 305 8.88 -20.97 -7.31
CA HIS A 305 8.95 -19.52 -7.59
C HIS A 305 7.61 -18.79 -7.40
N GLN A 306 6.69 -19.38 -6.62
CA GLN A 306 5.29 -18.96 -6.58
C GLN A 306 5.07 -17.56 -5.99
N PHE A 307 5.76 -17.30 -4.89
CA PHE A 307 5.42 -16.23 -3.94
C PHE A 307 6.52 -15.19 -3.82
N PHE A 308 7.79 -15.55 -3.96
CA PHE A 308 8.92 -14.65 -3.73
C PHE A 308 9.61 -14.22 -5.02
N THR A 309 10.25 -13.05 -4.98
CA THR A 309 11.05 -12.55 -6.11
C THR A 309 12.30 -13.41 -6.29
N SER A 310 12.51 -13.95 -7.50
CA SER A 310 13.67 -14.79 -7.85
C SER A 310 14.06 -14.55 -9.30
N GLU A 311 15.28 -14.91 -9.68
CA GLU A 311 15.71 -14.86 -11.08
C GLU A 311 14.94 -15.90 -11.89
N LEU A 312 14.05 -15.42 -12.77
CA LEU A 312 13.22 -16.28 -13.61
C LEU A 312 13.96 -16.69 -14.87
N SER A 313 13.84 -17.97 -15.21
CA SER A 313 14.31 -18.48 -16.50
C SER A 313 13.48 -17.89 -17.64
N PRO A 314 14.07 -17.44 -18.76
CA PRO A 314 13.36 -16.81 -19.88
C PRO A 314 12.22 -17.65 -20.50
N LYS A 315 12.18 -18.96 -20.23
CA LYS A 315 11.19 -19.90 -20.78
C LYS A 315 10.24 -20.49 -19.73
N GLU A 316 10.38 -20.09 -18.47
CA GLU A 316 9.45 -20.50 -17.41
C GLU A 316 8.13 -19.75 -17.56
N LEU A 317 7.00 -20.42 -17.30
CA LEU A 317 5.65 -19.83 -17.38
C LEU A 317 4.98 -19.90 -16.01
N LEU A 318 4.82 -18.75 -15.37
CA LEU A 318 4.21 -18.63 -14.04
C LEU A 318 2.86 -17.90 -14.07
N TYR A 319 2.62 -17.03 -15.07
CA TYR A 319 1.45 -16.17 -15.21
C TYR A 319 1.27 -15.17 -14.03
N PRO A 320 0.37 -14.16 -14.14
CA PRO A 320 0.17 -13.18 -13.06
C PRO A 320 -0.52 -13.73 -11.82
N SER A 321 -1.15 -14.90 -11.93
CA SER A 321 -1.77 -15.69 -10.86
C SER A 321 -1.69 -17.19 -11.19
N ASP A 322 -2.18 -18.05 -10.30
CA ASP A 322 -2.21 -19.51 -10.46
C ASP A 322 -3.36 -19.95 -11.39
N LEU A 323 -3.02 -20.64 -12.49
CA LEU A 323 -4.01 -21.20 -13.42
C LEU A 323 -5.02 -22.15 -12.75
N ARG A 324 -4.65 -22.83 -11.66
CA ARG A 324 -5.56 -23.69 -10.89
C ARG A 324 -6.68 -22.87 -10.24
N LEU A 325 -6.38 -21.65 -9.78
CA LEU A 325 -7.41 -20.72 -9.30
C LEU A 325 -8.32 -20.28 -10.44
N ALA A 326 -7.80 -20.03 -11.65
CA ALA A 326 -8.65 -19.70 -12.80
C ALA A 326 -9.63 -20.84 -13.15
N MET A 327 -9.17 -22.09 -13.13
CA MET A 327 -10.03 -23.26 -13.31
C MET A 327 -11.09 -23.38 -12.20
N LEU A 328 -10.69 -23.15 -10.94
CA LEU A 328 -11.61 -23.14 -9.82
C LEU A 328 -12.67 -22.02 -9.96
N LYS A 329 -12.28 -20.81 -10.38
CA LYS A 329 -13.23 -19.70 -10.66
C LYS A 329 -14.27 -20.09 -11.72
N SER A 330 -13.86 -20.81 -12.76
CA SER A 330 -14.77 -21.36 -13.77
C SER A 330 -15.80 -22.29 -13.12
N LYS A 331 -15.35 -23.25 -12.30
CA LYS A 331 -16.24 -24.17 -11.56
C LYS A 331 -17.19 -23.43 -10.63
N VAL A 332 -16.69 -22.46 -9.84
CA VAL A 332 -17.49 -21.63 -8.92
C VAL A 332 -18.61 -20.94 -9.69
N TYR A 333 -18.30 -20.32 -10.84
CA TYR A 333 -19.33 -19.71 -11.67
C TYR A 333 -20.37 -20.75 -12.13
N HIS A 334 -19.93 -21.83 -12.79
CA HIS A 334 -20.85 -22.80 -13.39
C HIS A 334 -21.75 -23.50 -12.36
N LEU A 335 -21.22 -23.81 -11.17
CA LEU A 335 -21.92 -24.58 -10.14
C LEU A 335 -22.77 -23.72 -9.20
N LEU A 336 -22.45 -22.43 -9.02
CA LEU A 336 -23.13 -21.56 -8.04
C LEU A 336 -23.81 -20.33 -8.63
N TYR A 337 -23.38 -19.84 -9.80
CA TYR A 337 -23.81 -18.55 -10.36
C TYR A 337 -24.40 -18.62 -11.78
N SER A 338 -24.26 -19.74 -12.49
CA SER A 338 -24.90 -19.92 -13.80
C SER A 338 -26.43 -19.92 -13.66
N GLU A 339 -27.14 -19.47 -14.70
CA GLU A 339 -28.61 -19.51 -14.77
C GLU A 339 -29.19 -20.86 -14.36
N GLN A 340 -28.58 -21.95 -14.83
CA GLN A 340 -28.99 -23.30 -14.45
C GLN A 340 -28.81 -23.55 -12.95
N SER A 341 -27.66 -23.17 -12.39
CA SER A 341 -27.37 -23.39 -10.96
C SER A 341 -28.22 -22.54 -10.01
N LEU A 342 -28.76 -21.41 -10.46
CA LEU A 342 -29.67 -20.59 -9.66
C LEU A 342 -30.97 -21.35 -9.29
N SER A 343 -31.37 -22.31 -10.14
CA SER A 343 -32.51 -23.20 -9.89
C SER A 343 -32.24 -24.32 -8.87
N HIS A 344 -30.98 -24.51 -8.44
CA HIS A 344 -30.64 -25.54 -7.45
C HIS A 344 -31.36 -25.29 -6.11
N SER A 345 -31.77 -26.39 -5.48
CA SER A 345 -32.30 -26.36 -4.11
C SER A 345 -31.25 -25.82 -3.14
N ARG A 346 -31.70 -25.20 -2.04
CA ARG A 346 -30.80 -24.69 -0.99
C ARG A 346 -29.84 -25.77 -0.47
N ALA A 347 -30.34 -27.01 -0.31
CA ALA A 347 -29.51 -28.14 0.14
C ALA A 347 -28.41 -28.49 -0.89
N ARG A 348 -28.75 -28.57 -2.18
CA ARG A 348 -27.77 -28.83 -3.24
C ARG A 348 -26.74 -27.70 -3.34
N ARG A 349 -27.17 -26.45 -3.19
CA ARG A 349 -26.26 -25.30 -3.18
C ARG A 349 -25.28 -25.34 -2.01
N LEU A 350 -25.76 -25.62 -0.79
CA LEU A 350 -24.89 -25.76 0.39
C LEU A 350 -23.91 -26.93 0.26
N GLN A 351 -24.31 -28.03 -0.38
CA GLN A 351 -23.42 -29.13 -0.70
C GLN A 351 -22.29 -28.65 -1.65
N LEU A 352 -22.64 -28.00 -2.76
CA LEU A 352 -21.67 -27.48 -3.73
C LEU A 352 -20.72 -26.44 -3.10
N ILE A 353 -21.24 -25.60 -2.19
CA ILE A 353 -20.41 -24.64 -1.43
C ILE A 353 -19.35 -25.38 -0.62
N ARG A 354 -19.70 -26.48 0.06
CA ARG A 354 -18.74 -27.28 0.84
C ARG A 354 -17.71 -27.96 -0.04
N GLU A 355 -18.15 -28.57 -1.15
CA GLU A 355 -17.26 -29.23 -2.12
C GLU A 355 -16.23 -28.24 -2.72
N LEU A 356 -16.68 -27.03 -3.07
CA LEU A 356 -15.80 -25.98 -3.61
C LEU A 356 -14.88 -25.34 -2.56
N ASP A 357 -15.36 -25.19 -1.31
CA ASP A 357 -14.53 -24.72 -0.19
C ASP A 357 -13.43 -25.74 0.16
N GLU A 358 -13.74 -27.03 0.13
CA GLU A 358 -12.75 -28.11 0.28
C GLU A 358 -11.71 -28.04 -0.85
N GLU A 359 -12.13 -27.94 -2.12
CA GLU A 359 -11.20 -27.83 -3.25
C GLU A 359 -10.31 -26.56 -3.16
N LEU A 360 -10.86 -25.42 -2.70
CA LEU A 360 -10.11 -24.20 -2.47
C LEU A 360 -9.07 -24.36 -1.34
N ASN A 361 -9.44 -25.04 -0.26
CA ASN A 361 -8.54 -25.31 0.86
C ASN A 361 -7.46 -26.34 0.53
N ASP A 362 -7.78 -27.36 -0.27
CA ASP A 362 -6.80 -28.33 -0.79
C ASP A 362 -5.75 -27.64 -1.66
N LEU A 363 -6.17 -26.70 -2.52
CA LEU A 363 -5.23 -25.88 -3.28
C LEU A 363 -4.35 -25.01 -2.38
N LYS A 364 -4.94 -24.33 -1.39
CA LYS A 364 -4.18 -23.55 -0.38
C LYS A 364 -3.19 -24.44 0.39
N SER A 365 -3.54 -25.68 0.69
CA SER A 365 -2.69 -26.59 1.47
C SER A 365 -1.37 -26.92 0.77
N GLN A 366 -1.36 -26.86 -0.58
CA GLN A 366 -0.19 -27.09 -1.42
C GLN A 366 0.76 -25.89 -1.48
N PHE A 367 0.36 -24.72 -0.99
CA PHE A 367 1.25 -23.56 -0.89
C PHE A 367 2.26 -23.76 0.26
N PRO A 368 3.49 -23.22 0.14
CA PRO A 368 4.46 -23.22 1.22
C PRO A 368 3.86 -22.66 2.51
N ALA A 369 4.20 -23.23 3.67
CA ALA A 369 3.57 -22.88 4.95
C ALA A 369 3.65 -21.38 5.28
N ALA A 370 4.78 -20.73 4.97
CA ALA A 370 5.00 -19.29 5.16
C ALA A 370 4.22 -18.40 4.16
N CYS A 371 3.67 -18.99 3.10
CA CYS A 371 2.99 -18.30 2.00
C CYS A 371 1.50 -18.67 1.93
N LYS A 372 0.92 -19.15 3.03
CA LYS A 372 -0.53 -19.34 3.11
C LYS A 372 -1.19 -17.99 3.42
N PRO A 373 -2.31 -17.63 2.77
CA PRO A 373 -3.00 -16.35 3.01
C PRO A 373 -3.24 -16.07 4.50
N ASP A 374 -3.67 -17.10 5.24
CA ASP A 374 -4.01 -16.99 6.67
C ASP A 374 -2.79 -16.63 7.54
N ALA A 375 -1.60 -17.12 7.17
CA ALA A 375 -0.37 -16.84 7.91
C ALA A 375 0.05 -15.36 7.79
N VAL A 376 -0.30 -14.73 6.65
CA VAL A 376 -0.07 -13.29 6.41
C VAL A 376 -1.13 -12.43 7.10
N VAL A 377 -2.32 -12.93 7.39
CA VAL A 377 -3.35 -12.17 8.11
C VAL A 377 -3.21 -12.30 9.63
N SER A 378 -2.79 -13.46 10.13
CA SER A 378 -2.70 -13.74 11.57
C SER A 378 -1.56 -13.06 12.31
N GLY A 379 -0.68 -12.33 11.61
CA GLY A 379 0.52 -11.72 12.22
C GLY A 379 1.71 -12.66 12.39
N ASN A 380 1.51 -13.97 12.17
CA ASN A 380 2.53 -15.00 12.40
C ASN A 380 3.68 -14.96 11.39
N VAL A 381 3.45 -14.38 10.20
CA VAL A 381 4.49 -14.09 9.21
C VAL A 381 4.98 -12.67 9.43
N PRO A 382 6.27 -12.44 9.70
CA PRO A 382 6.80 -11.10 9.90
C PRO A 382 6.74 -10.21 8.64
N ASP A 383 6.63 -8.89 8.85
CA ASP A 383 6.41 -7.90 7.76
C ASP A 383 7.51 -7.90 6.68
N TYR A 384 8.70 -8.41 6.98
CA TYR A 384 9.78 -8.52 6.00
C TYR A 384 9.65 -9.70 5.03
N LEU A 385 9.05 -10.84 5.40
CA LEU A 385 8.78 -11.92 4.43
C LEU A 385 7.68 -11.48 3.48
N ILE A 386 6.84 -10.57 3.96
CA ILE A 386 5.85 -9.88 3.17
C ILE A 386 6.54 -8.91 2.19
N HIS A 387 7.63 -8.23 2.58
CA HIS A 387 8.44 -7.40 1.67
C HIS A 387 9.00 -8.18 0.47
N ASP A 388 9.38 -9.45 0.67
CA ASP A 388 9.92 -10.28 -0.40
C ASP A 388 8.83 -10.92 -1.31
N LEU A 389 7.54 -10.74 -0.98
CA LEU A 389 6.43 -11.20 -1.82
C LEU A 389 6.46 -10.51 -3.19
N SER A 390 6.51 -11.32 -4.23
CA SER A 390 6.25 -10.88 -5.59
C SER A 390 4.81 -10.36 -5.74
N LEU A 391 4.57 -9.47 -6.70
CA LEU A 391 3.22 -9.03 -7.08
C LEU A 391 2.30 -10.22 -7.42
N ARG A 392 2.88 -11.30 -7.98
CA ARG A 392 2.16 -12.55 -8.24
C ARG A 392 1.69 -13.21 -6.94
N GLY A 393 2.55 -13.32 -5.93
CA GLY A 393 2.20 -13.87 -4.62
C GLY A 393 1.08 -13.06 -3.95
N VAL A 394 1.15 -11.73 -4.06
CA VAL A 394 0.07 -10.83 -3.62
C VAL A 394 -1.24 -11.11 -4.34
N ASN A 395 -1.22 -11.24 -5.67
CA ASN A 395 -2.40 -11.53 -6.46
C ASN A 395 -3.03 -12.87 -6.08
N VAL A 396 -2.23 -13.93 -5.89
CA VAL A 396 -2.72 -15.26 -5.48
C VAL A 396 -3.47 -15.21 -4.15
N HIS A 397 -2.98 -14.45 -3.16
CA HIS A 397 -3.67 -14.28 -1.87
C HIS A 397 -4.98 -13.51 -2.00
N LEU A 398 -4.99 -12.40 -2.76
CA LEU A 398 -6.20 -11.62 -3.00
C LEU A 398 -7.26 -12.43 -3.76
N GLU A 399 -6.83 -13.24 -4.73
CA GLU A 399 -7.71 -14.15 -5.46
C GLU A 399 -8.25 -15.28 -4.58
N TYR A 400 -7.46 -15.80 -3.63
CA TYR A 400 -7.95 -16.79 -2.66
C TYR A 400 -9.14 -16.22 -1.85
N TYR A 401 -8.98 -15.03 -1.27
CA TYR A 401 -10.08 -14.39 -0.53
C TYR A 401 -11.26 -14.04 -1.43
N HIS A 402 -11.02 -13.63 -2.68
CA HIS A 402 -12.08 -13.41 -3.65
C HIS A 402 -12.90 -14.69 -3.91
N CYS A 403 -12.23 -15.82 -4.16
CA CYS A 403 -12.88 -17.11 -4.35
C CYS A 403 -13.66 -17.55 -3.11
N LEU A 404 -13.07 -17.40 -1.91
CA LEU A 404 -13.73 -17.72 -0.64
C LEU A 404 -15.03 -16.91 -0.47
N SER A 405 -14.96 -15.59 -0.70
CA SER A 405 -16.14 -14.71 -0.68
C SER A 405 -17.19 -15.13 -1.72
N LYS A 406 -16.79 -15.48 -2.96
CA LYS A 406 -17.73 -15.89 -4.01
C LYS A 406 -18.36 -17.26 -3.70
N ILE A 407 -17.62 -18.23 -3.18
CA ILE A 407 -18.15 -19.55 -2.82
C ILE A 407 -19.21 -19.41 -1.74
N HIS A 408 -18.88 -18.77 -0.61
CA HIS A 408 -19.82 -18.67 0.50
C HIS A 408 -20.92 -17.64 0.28
N GLY A 409 -20.67 -16.60 -0.52
CA GLY A 409 -21.65 -15.58 -0.89
C GLY A 409 -22.83 -16.16 -1.67
N ALA A 410 -22.63 -17.29 -2.36
CA ALA A 410 -23.71 -17.99 -3.06
C ALA A 410 -24.84 -18.46 -2.11
N SER A 411 -24.56 -18.57 -0.80
CA SER A 411 -25.57 -18.90 0.20
C SER A 411 -26.68 -17.85 0.33
N ALA A 412 -26.40 -16.59 -0.03
CA ALA A 412 -27.33 -15.47 0.04
C ALA A 412 -28.28 -15.37 -1.17
N ILE A 413 -27.96 -16.03 -2.29
CA ILE A 413 -28.72 -15.97 -3.54
C ILE A 413 -30.18 -16.42 -3.32
N GLY A 414 -31.15 -15.61 -3.73
CA GLY A 414 -32.58 -15.93 -3.63
C GLY A 414 -33.20 -15.72 -2.23
N SER A 415 -32.46 -15.14 -1.28
CA SER A 415 -33.03 -14.66 -0.01
C SER A 415 -33.49 -13.21 -0.17
N THR A 416 -34.67 -12.85 0.33
CA THR A 416 -35.09 -11.43 0.35
C THR A 416 -34.28 -10.67 1.40
N PRO A 417 -33.95 -9.37 1.18
CA PRO A 417 -33.16 -8.57 2.12
C PRO A 417 -33.74 -8.55 3.55
N VAL A 418 -35.08 -8.56 3.64
CA VAL A 418 -35.83 -8.60 4.91
C VAL A 418 -35.65 -9.92 5.68
N LEU A 419 -35.51 -11.05 4.97
CA LEU A 419 -35.28 -12.36 5.59
C LEU A 419 -33.82 -12.54 6.07
N GLN A 420 -32.87 -11.81 5.45
CA GLN A 420 -31.46 -11.78 5.86
C GLN A 420 -31.24 -10.98 7.15
N SER A 421 -31.99 -9.89 7.36
CA SER A 421 -31.87 -9.07 8.59
C SER A 421 -32.53 -9.71 9.83
N LEU A 422 -33.44 -10.67 9.64
CA LEU A 422 -34.21 -11.32 10.71
C LEU A 422 -33.65 -12.68 11.14
N SER A 423 -32.65 -13.22 10.42
CA SER A 423 -32.05 -14.53 10.71
C SER A 423 -30.62 -14.36 11.22
N PRO A 424 -30.14 -15.19 12.18
CA PRO A 424 -28.72 -15.21 12.51
C PRO A 424 -27.90 -15.52 11.25
N PRO A 425 -26.71 -14.89 11.08
CA PRO A 425 -25.88 -15.12 9.91
C PRO A 425 -25.58 -16.62 9.79
N SER A 426 -25.80 -17.17 8.59
CA SER A 426 -25.36 -18.54 8.30
C SER A 426 -23.84 -18.62 8.47
N THR A 427 -23.31 -19.78 8.84
CA THR A 427 -21.85 -19.99 8.96
C THR A 427 -21.10 -19.60 7.68
N SER A 428 -21.74 -19.68 6.50
CA SER A 428 -21.18 -19.20 5.23
C SER A 428 -21.11 -17.67 5.13
N MET A 429 -22.09 -16.93 5.63
CA MET A 429 -22.01 -15.46 5.63
C MET A 429 -20.90 -14.95 6.55
N GLU A 430 -20.67 -15.60 7.69
CA GLU A 430 -19.53 -15.27 8.56
C GLU A 430 -18.20 -15.46 7.82
N LEU A 431 -18.04 -16.55 7.04
CA LEU A 431 -16.84 -16.76 6.21
C LEU A 431 -16.66 -15.67 5.15
N CYS A 432 -17.73 -15.10 4.60
CA CYS A 432 -17.65 -13.95 3.69
C CYS A 432 -17.12 -12.70 4.41
N TYR A 433 -17.64 -12.42 5.61
CA TYR A 433 -17.18 -11.29 6.42
C TYR A 433 -15.73 -11.47 6.87
N GLN A 434 -15.34 -12.68 7.24
CA GLN A 434 -13.95 -13.01 7.56
C GLN A 434 -13.05 -12.83 6.34
N ALA A 435 -13.44 -13.31 5.15
CA ALA A 435 -12.68 -13.09 3.92
C ALA A 435 -12.50 -11.60 3.59
N ALA A 436 -13.55 -10.79 3.77
CA ALA A 436 -13.49 -9.34 3.57
C ALA A 436 -12.56 -8.66 4.60
N ARG A 437 -12.68 -9.00 5.89
CA ARG A 437 -11.79 -8.51 6.95
C ARG A 437 -10.35 -8.90 6.69
N SER A 438 -10.10 -10.16 6.34
CA SER A 438 -8.78 -10.69 5.98
C SER A 438 -8.20 -9.96 4.78
N THR A 439 -9.00 -9.67 3.74
CA THR A 439 -8.55 -8.86 2.58
C THR A 439 -8.13 -7.46 3.01
N LEU A 440 -8.91 -6.79 3.87
CA LEU A 440 -8.57 -5.44 4.36
C LEU A 440 -7.31 -5.44 5.24
N ILE A 441 -7.17 -6.43 6.14
CA ILE A 441 -5.98 -6.60 6.96
C ILE A 441 -4.78 -6.88 6.06
N TYR A 442 -4.93 -7.76 5.08
CA TYR A 442 -3.90 -8.11 4.12
C TYR A 442 -3.44 -6.88 3.33
N VAL A 443 -4.36 -6.14 2.70
CA VAL A 443 -4.06 -4.89 1.99
C VAL A 443 -3.43 -3.86 2.91
N ARG A 444 -3.90 -3.72 4.16
CA ARG A 444 -3.29 -2.84 5.16
C ARG A 444 -1.85 -3.22 5.49
N ARG A 445 -1.55 -4.52 5.56
CA ARG A 445 -0.18 -5.01 5.78
C ARG A 445 0.67 -4.74 4.56
N ILE A 446 0.20 -5.04 3.34
CA ILE A 446 0.96 -4.87 2.10
C ILE A 446 0.91 -3.46 1.47
N ARG A 447 0.21 -2.49 2.08
CA ARG A 447 0.02 -1.15 1.49
C ARG A 447 1.31 -0.40 1.19
N HIS A 448 2.39 -0.76 1.87
CA HIS A 448 3.72 -0.20 1.62
C HIS A 448 4.41 -0.82 0.39
N LEU A 449 3.90 -1.95 -0.14
CA LEU A 449 4.31 -2.59 -1.39
C LEU A 449 3.47 -2.11 -2.59
N ILE A 450 2.25 -1.63 -2.32
CA ILE A 450 1.37 -1.00 -3.31
C ILE A 450 1.76 0.49 -3.38
N PHE A 451 2.86 0.81 -4.06
CA PHE A 451 3.43 2.16 -4.09
C PHE A 451 2.54 3.18 -4.82
N PRO A 452 2.45 4.41 -4.28
CA PRO A 452 2.95 5.58 -4.99
C PRO A 452 3.99 6.32 -4.11
N GLU A 453 5.23 5.83 -4.20
CA GLU A 453 6.47 6.57 -3.96
C GLU A 453 6.74 7.23 -2.57
N THR A 454 7.57 6.57 -1.74
CA THR A 454 8.82 7.23 -1.29
C THR A 454 9.89 6.72 -2.21
N PHE A 455 10.77 7.59 -2.65
CA PHE A 455 12.04 7.16 -3.18
C PHE A 455 13.11 8.06 -2.58
N CYS A 456 14.08 7.47 -1.88
CA CYS A 456 15.32 8.16 -1.60
C CYS A 456 16.18 8.05 -2.86
N LEU A 457 16.58 9.17 -3.48
CA LEU A 457 17.57 9.14 -4.58
C LEU A 457 18.95 9.40 -4.02
N ARG A 458 19.86 8.47 -4.21
CA ARG A 458 21.30 8.75 -4.07
C ARG A 458 21.82 9.36 -5.37
N LEU A 459 22.45 10.52 -5.28
CA LEU A 459 23.10 11.22 -6.38
C LEU A 459 24.61 11.03 -6.28
N HIS A 460 25.19 10.53 -7.37
CA HIS A 460 26.63 10.33 -7.52
C HIS A 460 27.22 11.37 -8.46
N TRP A 461 28.29 12.06 -8.02
CA TRP A 461 28.95 13.09 -8.82
C TRP A 461 30.14 12.52 -9.57
N LYS A 462 30.22 12.79 -10.88
CA LYS A 462 31.29 12.25 -11.76
C LYS A 462 32.68 12.81 -11.46
N ASP A 463 32.75 13.96 -10.79
CA ASP A 463 33.99 14.61 -10.35
C ASP A 463 34.52 14.05 -9.01
N GLY A 464 33.86 13.03 -8.44
CA GLY A 464 34.22 12.46 -7.15
C GLY A 464 33.80 13.32 -5.96
N GLY A 465 32.90 14.30 -6.16
CA GLY A 465 32.27 15.05 -5.08
C GLY A 465 31.47 14.16 -4.13
N GLU A 466 31.22 14.66 -2.92
CA GLU A 466 30.42 13.98 -1.89
C GLU A 466 29.01 13.65 -2.40
N ASP A 467 28.60 12.38 -2.31
CA ASP A 467 27.28 11.92 -2.73
C ASP A 467 26.15 12.59 -1.93
N TRP A 468 25.03 12.83 -2.59
CA TRP A 468 23.85 13.44 -1.95
C TRP A 468 22.69 12.44 -1.90
N LEU A 469 21.81 12.62 -0.93
CA LEU A 469 20.55 11.92 -0.77
C LEU A 469 19.40 12.92 -0.92
N ILE A 470 18.47 12.66 -1.84
CA ILE A 470 17.19 13.35 -1.91
C ILE A 470 16.13 12.44 -1.29
N ARG A 471 15.41 12.95 -0.30
CA ARG A 471 14.31 12.24 0.37
C ARG A 471 13.02 13.04 0.24
N PHE A 472 11.95 12.33 -0.09
CA PHE A 472 10.57 12.82 -0.05
C PHE A 472 9.82 12.08 1.06
N PRO A 473 8.91 12.71 1.81
CA PRO A 473 8.12 12.03 2.82
C PRO A 473 7.00 11.25 2.17
N LEU A 474 6.66 10.10 2.74
CA LEU A 474 5.55 9.26 2.27
C LEU A 474 4.19 9.86 2.64
N PRO A 475 3.35 10.23 1.66
CA PRO A 475 1.94 10.48 1.92
C PRO A 475 1.30 9.26 2.60
N GLY A 476 0.63 9.48 3.73
CA GLY A 476 -0.02 8.40 4.50
C GLY A 476 0.89 7.61 5.44
N LYS A 477 2.22 7.83 5.44
CA LYS A 477 3.07 7.48 6.61
C LYS A 477 3.28 8.66 7.56
N SER A 478 3.47 9.86 7.01
CA SER A 478 3.46 11.09 7.79
C SER A 478 2.18 11.86 7.52
N MET A 479 1.49 12.27 8.58
CA MET A 479 0.27 13.10 8.51
C MET A 479 0.59 14.59 8.47
N PHE A 480 1.86 14.97 8.65
CA PHE A 480 2.34 16.36 8.74
C PHE A 480 3.49 16.61 7.75
N LEU A 481 3.31 16.26 6.47
CA LEU A 481 4.39 16.20 5.47
C LEU A 481 5.32 17.43 5.46
N ASN A 482 4.77 18.65 5.39
CA ASN A 482 5.58 19.87 5.33
C ASN A 482 6.26 20.19 6.66
N GLU A 483 5.50 20.11 7.75
CA GLU A 483 5.99 20.50 9.07
C GLU A 483 7.04 19.51 9.56
N LYS A 484 6.80 18.21 9.39
CA LYS A 484 7.73 17.15 9.78
C LYS A 484 9.09 17.32 9.12
N ASP A 485 9.14 17.40 7.79
CA ASP A 485 10.41 17.45 7.05
C ASP A 485 11.19 18.74 7.32
N HIS A 486 10.49 19.87 7.44
CA HIS A 486 11.13 21.13 7.81
C HIS A 486 11.77 21.04 9.19
N ARG A 487 11.07 20.46 10.17
CA ARG A 487 11.54 20.38 11.56
C ARG A 487 12.69 19.40 11.71
N GLU A 488 12.67 18.31 10.95
CA GLU A 488 13.77 17.36 10.92
C GLU A 488 15.03 17.98 10.31
N ALA A 489 14.93 18.72 9.20
CA ALA A 489 16.07 19.43 8.61
C ALA A 489 16.67 20.44 9.61
N VAL A 490 15.83 21.27 10.24
CA VAL A 490 16.25 22.24 11.27
C VAL A 490 16.94 21.55 12.44
N LEU A 491 16.44 20.40 12.87
CA LEU A 491 17.04 19.65 13.96
C LEU A 491 18.41 19.08 13.59
N MET A 492 18.56 18.51 12.39
CA MET A 492 19.86 18.02 11.92
C MET A 492 20.90 19.15 11.86
N GLU A 493 20.51 20.34 11.39
CA GLU A 493 21.38 21.53 11.41
C GLU A 493 21.75 21.95 12.85
N PHE A 494 20.79 21.93 13.77
CA PHE A 494 21.03 22.25 15.18
C PHE A 494 21.98 21.25 15.85
N ILE A 495 21.74 19.94 15.67
CA ILE A 495 22.60 18.89 16.22
C ILE A 495 24.02 18.98 15.66
N GLY A 496 24.16 19.14 14.33
CA GLY A 496 25.44 19.26 13.67
C GLY A 496 26.23 20.51 14.07
N SER A 497 25.56 21.58 14.51
CA SER A 497 26.21 22.81 14.96
C SER A 497 26.51 22.88 16.46
N ARG A 498 25.81 22.08 17.28
CA ARG A 498 25.91 22.13 18.76
C ARG A 498 26.56 20.92 19.40
N THR A 499 26.72 19.82 18.67
CA THR A 499 27.23 18.55 19.21
C THR A 499 28.32 17.97 18.32
N ARG A 500 28.97 16.91 18.81
CA ARG A 500 29.90 16.09 18.00
C ARG A 500 29.23 14.90 17.32
N ILE A 501 27.90 14.83 17.35
CA ILE A 501 27.14 13.73 16.77
C ILE A 501 27.24 13.83 15.25
N PRO A 502 27.70 12.78 14.55
CA PRO A 502 27.76 12.80 13.10
C PRO A 502 26.34 12.72 12.53
N VAL A 503 25.91 13.76 11.82
CA VAL A 503 24.61 13.82 11.14
C VAL A 503 24.78 14.25 9.69
N PRO A 504 23.89 13.85 8.77
CA PRO A 504 23.93 14.32 7.40
C PRO A 504 23.91 15.84 7.33
N ARG A 505 24.76 16.43 6.49
CA ARG A 505 24.74 17.87 6.27
C ARG A 505 23.58 18.20 5.34
N ILE A 506 22.67 19.06 5.81
CA ILE A 506 21.57 19.54 4.99
C ILE A 506 22.12 20.43 3.88
N ILE A 507 21.70 20.15 2.65
CA ILE A 507 22.07 20.87 1.44
C ILE A 507 20.93 21.80 1.02
N ALA A 508 19.72 21.26 1.02
CA ALA A 508 18.50 22.02 0.77
C ALA A 508 17.31 21.28 1.39
N HIS A 509 16.28 22.02 1.77
CA HIS A 509 14.99 21.45 2.14
C HIS A 509 13.91 22.48 1.81
N GLY A 510 12.68 22.02 1.57
CA GLY A 510 11.60 22.92 1.18
C GLY A 510 10.22 22.31 1.39
N ALA A 511 9.24 23.17 1.60
CA ALA A 511 7.84 22.81 1.65
C ALA A 511 7.31 22.46 0.24
N ALA A 512 6.17 21.77 0.17
CA ALA A 512 5.56 21.34 -1.09
C ALA A 512 5.33 22.49 -2.10
N HIS A 513 4.95 23.68 -1.61
CA HIS A 513 4.71 24.84 -2.46
C HIS A 513 6.01 25.49 -2.98
N GLU A 514 7.15 25.21 -2.35
CA GLU A 514 8.48 25.68 -2.75
C GLU A 514 9.15 24.70 -3.72
N ASN A 515 8.64 23.46 -3.83
CA ASN A 515 9.18 22.44 -4.71
C ASN A 515 8.66 22.62 -6.15
N PRO A 516 9.50 23.03 -7.13
CA PRO A 516 9.07 23.29 -8.50
C PRO A 516 8.61 22.04 -9.26
N THR A 517 8.96 20.84 -8.78
CA THR A 517 8.55 19.57 -9.40
C THR A 517 7.11 19.17 -9.05
N GLY A 518 6.54 19.74 -7.99
CA GLY A 518 5.23 19.36 -7.45
C GLY A 518 5.21 18.02 -6.71
N LEU A 519 6.37 17.43 -6.39
CA LEU A 519 6.49 16.13 -5.70
C LEU A 519 6.28 16.19 -4.17
N GLY A 520 5.90 17.35 -3.63
CA GLY A 520 5.72 17.55 -2.19
C GLY A 520 6.96 18.13 -1.50
N PRO A 521 7.00 18.13 -0.15
CA PRO A 521 8.16 18.58 0.59
C PRO A 521 9.36 17.65 0.38
N PHE A 522 10.57 18.14 0.63
CA PHE A 522 11.78 17.37 0.39
C PHE A 522 12.92 17.79 1.32
N ILE A 523 13.87 16.86 1.51
CA ILE A 523 15.17 17.13 2.13
C ILE A 523 16.26 16.59 1.19
N ILE A 524 17.25 17.42 0.89
CA ILE A 524 18.50 17.08 0.23
C ILE A 524 19.59 17.18 1.28
N MET A 525 20.33 16.10 1.47
CA MET A 525 21.41 16.02 2.47
C MET A 525 22.58 15.23 1.92
N THR A 526 23.72 15.24 2.61
CA THR A 526 24.85 14.40 2.24
C THR A 526 24.60 12.93 2.54
N TRP A 527 25.15 12.03 1.74
CA TRP A 527 25.14 10.60 2.02
C TRP A 527 26.16 10.24 3.10
N ILE A 528 25.78 9.39 4.05
CA ILE A 528 26.70 8.83 5.04
C ILE A 528 26.84 7.34 4.79
N GLU A 529 28.08 6.87 4.66
CA GLU A 529 28.37 5.45 4.54
C GLU A 529 28.33 4.75 5.91
N GLY A 530 27.76 3.54 5.91
CA GLY A 530 27.74 2.68 7.07
C GLY A 530 26.61 1.65 7.00
N ARG A 531 26.70 0.65 7.87
CA ARG A 531 25.63 -0.33 8.10
C ARG A 531 24.86 0.06 9.34
N LYS A 532 23.57 -0.25 9.39
CA LYS A 532 22.75 0.06 10.57
C LYS A 532 23.25 -0.75 11.77
N MET A 533 23.38 -0.10 12.94
CA MET A 533 23.82 -0.75 14.17
C MET A 533 22.86 -1.89 14.56
N SER A 534 21.55 -1.75 14.29
CA SER A 534 20.58 -2.82 14.52
C SER A 534 20.87 -4.09 13.72
N GLU A 535 21.48 -4.00 12.53
CA GLU A 535 21.83 -5.19 11.72
C GLU A 535 22.94 -6.02 12.35
N ILE A 536 23.80 -5.39 13.16
CA ILE A 536 24.86 -6.07 13.91
C ILE A 536 24.33 -6.64 15.22
N LEU A 537 23.43 -5.90 15.88
CA LEU A 537 22.86 -6.29 17.16
C LEU A 537 21.80 -7.39 17.03
N ARG A 538 21.12 -7.48 15.89
CA ARG A 538 19.99 -8.40 15.72
C ARG A 538 20.43 -9.85 15.58
N LYS A 539 19.53 -10.77 15.96
CA LYS A 539 19.67 -12.20 15.69
C LYS A 539 19.58 -12.47 14.20
N ASP A 540 20.47 -13.33 13.68
CA ASP A 540 20.41 -13.79 12.29
C ASP A 540 19.32 -14.88 12.17
N THR A 541 18.07 -14.44 12.03
CA THR A 541 16.91 -15.32 11.77
C THR A 541 16.40 -15.11 10.36
N PRO A 542 15.74 -16.13 9.75
CA PRO A 542 15.10 -16.03 8.44
C PRO A 542 14.13 -14.87 8.45
N GLY A 543 14.64 -13.72 8.01
CA GLY A 543 13.89 -12.50 8.03
C GLY A 543 14.28 -11.20 8.69
N LYS A 544 15.29 -11.11 9.56
CA LYS A 544 15.60 -9.80 10.18
C LYS A 544 14.51 -9.29 11.15
N GLU A 545 13.97 -10.14 12.03
CA GLU A 545 13.24 -9.61 13.19
C GLU A 545 14.19 -8.73 14.02
N ASP A 546 13.73 -7.54 14.47
CA ASP A 546 14.50 -6.65 15.34
C ASP A 546 14.55 -7.21 16.78
N ILE A 547 15.17 -8.38 16.94
CA ILE A 547 15.41 -9.03 18.23
C ILE A 547 16.89 -8.96 18.52
N LEU A 548 17.28 -8.44 19.68
CA LEU A 548 18.65 -8.53 20.14
C LEU A 548 19.12 -9.99 20.12
N ASN A 549 20.25 -10.26 19.44
CA ASN A 549 20.82 -11.59 19.39
C ASN A 549 21.16 -12.08 20.81
N PRO A 550 20.54 -13.16 21.32
CA PRO A 550 20.82 -13.66 22.67
C PRO A 550 22.27 -14.12 22.81
N ASP A 551 22.90 -14.53 21.70
CA ASP A 551 24.26 -15.04 21.64
C ASP A 551 25.28 -13.95 21.26
N ILE A 552 24.88 -12.67 21.26
CA ILE A 552 25.81 -11.58 20.98
C ILE A 552 26.92 -11.53 22.03
N ASP A 553 28.16 -11.43 21.55
CA ASP A 553 29.31 -11.25 22.42
C ASP A 553 29.13 -9.98 23.29
N THR A 554 29.25 -10.15 24.61
CA THR A 554 29.04 -9.07 25.59
C THR A 554 29.99 -7.89 25.37
N ARG A 555 31.21 -8.13 24.87
CA ARG A 555 32.16 -7.03 24.58
C ARG A 555 31.69 -6.20 23.39
N THR A 556 31.21 -6.86 22.35
CA THR A 556 30.62 -6.23 21.16
C THR A 556 29.39 -5.41 21.54
N LEU A 557 28.47 -6.00 22.31
CA LEU A 557 27.29 -5.31 22.81
C LEU A 557 27.66 -4.10 23.68
N GLY A 558 28.60 -4.29 24.61
CA GLY A 558 29.12 -3.22 25.47
C GLY A 558 29.76 -2.08 24.67
N ALA A 559 30.55 -2.39 23.64
CA ALA A 559 31.18 -1.38 22.79
C ALA A 559 30.15 -0.52 22.01
N LEU A 560 29.10 -1.14 21.49
CA LEU A 560 28.02 -0.42 20.80
C LEU A 560 27.16 0.39 21.78
N TYR A 561 26.84 -0.18 22.95
CA TYR A 561 26.14 0.55 24.03
C TYR A 561 26.95 1.74 24.55
N SER A 562 28.27 1.60 24.64
CA SER A 562 29.18 2.68 25.02
C SER A 562 29.12 3.87 24.04
N GLN A 563 29.04 3.60 22.73
CA GLN A 563 28.88 4.66 21.73
C GLN A 563 27.48 5.28 21.75
N MET A 564 26.42 4.49 21.98
CA MET A 564 25.08 5.01 22.20
C MET A 564 25.02 5.91 23.44
N ALA A 565 25.74 5.55 24.51
CA ALA A 565 25.86 6.36 25.71
C ALA A 565 26.57 7.70 25.44
N GLU A 566 27.63 7.72 24.63
CA GLU A 566 28.28 8.97 24.20
C GLU A 566 27.32 9.90 23.44
N ILE A 567 26.54 9.35 22.52
CA ILE A 567 25.51 10.11 21.78
C ILE A 567 24.49 10.71 22.76
N LEU A 568 23.95 9.89 23.68
CA LEU A 568 22.99 10.38 24.68
C LEU A 568 23.58 11.48 25.58
N LEU A 569 24.85 11.38 25.96
CA LEU A 569 25.52 12.41 26.75
C LEU A 569 25.71 13.72 25.97
N GLU A 570 25.95 13.66 24.65
CA GLU A 570 25.98 14.87 23.81
C GLU A 570 24.60 15.51 23.70
N LEU A 571 23.55 14.71 23.50
CA LEU A 571 22.16 15.20 23.50
C LEU A 571 21.73 15.76 24.86
N TRP A 572 22.18 15.15 25.96
CA TRP A 572 21.86 15.56 27.33
C TRP A 572 22.39 16.96 27.68
N LYS A 573 23.41 17.46 26.97
CA LYS A 573 23.94 18.81 27.17
C LYS A 573 23.03 19.90 26.58
N LEU A 574 22.03 19.53 25.78
CA LEU A 574 21.16 20.47 25.09
C LEU A 574 19.95 20.80 25.98
N ASP A 575 19.90 22.04 26.45
CA ASP A 575 18.83 22.57 27.31
C ASP A 575 17.84 23.43 26.51
N PHE A 576 16.56 23.29 26.84
CA PHE A 576 15.46 24.04 26.25
C PHE A 576 14.54 24.59 27.34
N ASP A 577 14.02 25.79 27.10
CA ASP A 577 13.09 26.43 28.04
C ASP A 577 11.70 25.80 28.00
N TRP A 578 11.25 25.30 26.83
CA TRP A 578 9.90 24.77 26.61
C TRP A 578 9.92 23.39 25.95
N ILE A 579 8.83 22.62 26.14
CA ILE A 579 8.57 21.36 25.45
C ILE A 579 7.79 21.65 24.16
N GLY A 580 8.35 21.28 23.01
CA GLY A 580 7.75 21.51 21.69
C GLY A 580 8.66 21.05 20.56
N SER A 581 8.43 21.56 19.35
CA SER A 581 9.27 21.30 18.17
C SER A 581 10.23 22.46 17.92
N LEU A 582 11.47 22.15 17.52
CA LEU A 582 12.51 23.15 17.26
C LEU A 582 12.25 23.93 15.97
N GLY A 583 12.44 25.25 16.01
CA GLY A 583 12.43 26.14 14.86
C GLY A 583 13.75 26.88 14.70
N HIS A 584 13.97 27.42 13.50
CA HIS A 584 15.13 28.23 13.17
C HIS A 584 14.64 29.55 12.57
N ASP A 585 14.92 30.64 13.27
CA ASP A 585 14.67 31.98 12.75
C ASP A 585 15.84 32.41 11.87
N ARG A 586 15.62 32.42 10.55
CA ARG A 586 16.64 32.80 9.56
C ARG A 586 17.09 34.26 9.67
N GLN A 587 16.32 35.15 10.32
CA GLN A 587 16.70 36.55 10.47
C GLN A 587 17.67 36.77 11.63
N SER A 588 17.40 36.13 12.78
CA SER A 588 18.27 36.21 13.96
C SER A 588 19.35 35.13 14.01
N GLY A 589 19.21 34.06 13.23
CA GLY A 589 20.07 32.86 13.28
C GLY A 589 19.89 32.04 14.56
N GLN A 590 18.82 32.30 15.32
CA GLN A 590 18.57 31.62 16.59
C GLN A 590 17.66 30.40 16.42
N TYR A 591 17.95 29.36 17.20
CA TYR A 591 17.12 28.18 17.33
C TYR A 591 16.25 28.32 18.57
N MET A 592 14.94 28.12 18.43
CA MET A 592 13.99 28.23 19.54
C MET A 592 12.82 27.27 19.37
N VAL A 593 12.21 26.86 20.48
CA VAL A 593 11.01 26.04 20.47
C VAL A 593 9.79 26.95 20.22
N ASP A 594 9.24 26.90 19.01
CA ASP A 594 8.20 27.82 18.53
C ASP A 594 6.88 27.12 18.15
N ARG A 595 6.86 25.78 18.14
CA ARG A 595 5.69 24.99 17.73
C ARG A 595 5.36 23.86 18.70
N PRO A 596 4.10 23.39 18.70
CA PRO A 596 3.71 22.27 19.52
C PRO A 596 4.53 21.01 19.23
N PRO A 597 4.57 20.05 20.17
CA PRO A 597 5.17 18.74 19.96
C PRO A 597 4.58 18.04 18.74
N LEU A 598 5.43 17.66 17.79
CA LEU A 598 5.11 16.63 16.82
C LEU A 598 5.71 15.33 17.34
N THR A 599 4.86 14.40 17.78
CA THR A 599 5.27 13.08 18.29
C THR A 599 4.89 11.98 17.31
N LEU A 600 5.66 10.89 17.30
CA LEU A 600 5.35 9.70 16.50
C LEU A 600 3.95 9.17 16.85
N GLU A 601 3.57 9.25 18.12
CA GLU A 601 2.29 8.75 18.64
C GLU A 601 1.10 9.57 18.14
N VAL A 602 1.22 10.91 18.07
CA VAL A 602 0.19 11.75 17.44
C VAL A 602 0.06 11.40 15.96
N ASN A 603 1.19 11.22 15.26
CA ASN A 603 1.18 10.78 13.86
C ASN A 603 0.49 9.42 13.70
N GLU A 604 0.82 8.45 14.56
CA GLU A 604 0.25 7.10 14.55
C GLU A 604 -1.25 7.08 14.86
N LEU A 605 -1.72 7.89 15.81
CA LEU A 605 -3.15 8.04 16.10
C LEU A 605 -3.91 8.59 14.89
N MET A 606 -3.36 9.59 14.19
CA MET A 606 -4.01 10.11 12.99
C MET A 606 -3.97 9.09 11.85
N ARG A 607 -2.83 8.42 11.67
CA ARG A 607 -2.54 7.53 10.55
C ARG A 607 -3.24 6.18 10.65
N THR A 608 -3.29 5.59 11.83
CA THR A 608 -3.79 4.22 12.04
C THR A 608 -5.15 4.18 12.69
N CYS A 609 -5.47 5.16 13.53
CA CYS A 609 -6.71 5.22 14.29
C CYS A 609 -7.74 6.16 13.64
N GLY A 610 -7.33 6.97 12.66
CA GLY A 610 -8.20 7.91 11.94
C GLY A 610 -8.65 9.12 12.77
N LEU A 611 -7.98 9.39 13.90
CA LEU A 611 -8.27 10.56 14.73
C LEU A 611 -7.98 11.84 13.94
N ARG A 612 -8.89 12.81 13.98
CA ARG A 612 -8.69 14.15 13.39
C ARG A 612 -8.40 15.14 14.50
N ASN A 613 -7.47 16.06 14.27
CA ASN A 613 -7.15 17.18 15.17
C ASN A 613 -6.71 16.77 16.59
N CYS A 614 -6.02 15.63 16.74
CA CYS A 614 -5.42 15.24 18.02
C CYS A 614 -4.03 15.83 18.26
N ALA A 615 -3.51 16.63 17.32
CA ALA A 615 -2.23 17.30 17.49
C ALA A 615 -2.31 18.35 18.62
N PRO A 616 -1.26 18.45 19.47
CA PRO A 616 -1.13 19.54 20.43
C PRO A 616 -1.25 20.92 19.76
N SER A 617 -1.96 21.85 20.41
CA SER A 617 -2.17 23.20 19.90
C SER A 617 -1.15 24.23 20.40
N SER A 618 -0.36 23.90 21.42
CA SER A 618 0.65 24.79 22.00
C SER A 618 1.91 24.05 22.44
N VAL A 619 2.98 24.82 22.67
CA VAL A 619 4.15 24.40 23.46
C VAL A 619 3.77 24.24 24.94
N TYR A 620 4.59 23.51 25.71
CA TYR A 620 4.38 23.31 27.15
C TYR A 620 5.53 23.91 27.97
N ARG A 621 5.20 24.51 29.11
CA ARG A 621 6.15 25.11 30.07
C ARG A 621 6.36 24.25 31.32
N SER A 622 5.68 23.12 31.39
CA SER A 622 5.84 22.18 32.50
C SER A 622 5.69 20.74 32.04
N SER A 623 6.40 19.84 32.72
CA SER A 623 6.26 18.40 32.55
C SER A 623 4.86 17.93 32.92
N THR A 624 4.23 18.55 33.93
CA THR A 624 2.83 18.28 34.32
C THR A 624 1.85 18.54 33.19
N ASP A 625 1.91 19.70 32.53
CA ASP A 625 0.99 20.02 31.45
C ASP A 625 1.18 19.08 30.27
N TYR A 626 2.44 18.75 29.96
CA TYR A 626 2.76 17.85 28.87
C TYR A 626 2.27 16.42 29.13
N ILE A 627 2.58 15.82 30.29
CA ILE A 627 2.10 14.48 30.66
C ILE A 627 0.57 14.43 30.70
N THR A 628 -0.07 15.47 31.25
CA THR A 628 -1.53 15.58 31.25
C THR A 628 -2.09 15.55 29.83
N SER A 629 -1.43 16.20 28.88
CA SER A 629 -1.84 16.18 27.48
C SER A 629 -1.75 14.77 26.86
N LEU A 630 -0.70 14.01 27.16
CA LEU A 630 -0.54 12.62 26.68
C LEU A 630 -1.62 11.69 27.25
N LEU A 631 -1.89 11.78 28.56
CA LEU A 631 -2.95 11.00 29.19
C LEU A 631 -4.35 11.40 28.69
N GLN A 632 -4.52 12.66 28.31
CA GLN A 632 -5.74 13.11 27.65
C GLN A 632 -5.88 12.51 26.24
N LEU A 633 -4.78 12.38 25.49
CA LEU A 633 -4.78 11.70 24.19
C LEU A 633 -5.20 10.22 24.31
N GLN A 634 -4.75 9.51 25.34
CA GLN A 634 -5.22 8.13 25.61
C GLN A 634 -6.74 8.06 25.80
N SER A 635 -7.31 9.00 26.56
CA SER A 635 -8.76 9.07 26.73
C SER A 635 -9.50 9.43 25.44
N ILE A 636 -8.91 10.26 24.57
CA ILE A 636 -9.47 10.59 23.26
C ILE A 636 -9.43 9.35 22.35
N HIS A 637 -8.30 8.64 22.32
CA HIS A 637 -8.11 7.41 21.56
C HIS A 637 -9.17 6.36 21.92
N LEU A 638 -9.34 6.05 23.21
CA LEU A 638 -10.35 5.09 23.69
C LEU A 638 -11.79 5.50 23.30
N ARG A 639 -12.10 6.80 23.30
CA ARG A 639 -13.45 7.30 22.95
C ARG A 639 -13.72 7.32 21.46
N GLN A 640 -12.72 7.66 20.65
CA GLN A 640 -12.90 7.91 19.22
C GLN A 640 -12.64 6.66 18.36
N GLN A 641 -11.69 5.80 18.74
CA GLN A 641 -11.43 4.55 18.03
C GLN A 641 -12.24 3.40 18.67
N ARG A 642 -13.53 3.31 18.36
CA ARG A 642 -14.41 2.30 19.00
C ARG A 642 -13.99 0.84 18.77
N ASN A 643 -13.24 0.56 17.70
CA ASN A 643 -12.72 -0.77 17.40
C ASN A 643 -11.39 -1.10 18.10
N SER A 644 -10.87 -0.22 18.97
CA SER A 644 -9.75 -0.55 19.85
C SER A 644 -10.17 -1.38 21.07
N VAL A 645 -11.48 -1.58 21.27
CA VAL A 645 -12.08 -2.34 22.38
C VAL A 645 -12.60 -3.68 21.87
N TYR A 646 -12.19 -4.78 22.50
CA TYR A 646 -12.61 -6.13 22.10
C TYR A 646 -13.98 -6.52 22.68
N ASP A 647 -14.22 -6.21 23.96
CA ASP A 647 -15.46 -6.51 24.67
C ASP A 647 -15.69 -5.55 25.87
N SER A 648 -16.71 -5.84 26.67
CA SER A 648 -17.07 -4.98 27.82
C SER A 648 -16.05 -5.01 28.96
N GLU A 649 -15.26 -6.07 29.09
CA GLU A 649 -14.23 -6.21 30.12
C GLU A 649 -13.00 -5.40 29.71
N ASP A 650 -12.50 -5.59 28.49
CA ASP A 650 -11.41 -4.80 27.90
C ASP A 650 -11.72 -3.29 27.95
N CYS A 651 -12.98 -2.90 27.68
CA CYS A 651 -13.43 -1.51 27.79
C CYS A 651 -13.25 -0.95 29.22
N ARG A 652 -13.69 -1.71 30.23
CA ARG A 652 -13.62 -1.30 31.63
C ARG A 652 -12.17 -1.22 32.10
N GLU A 653 -11.33 -2.18 31.69
CA GLU A 653 -9.90 -2.19 32.03
C GLU A 653 -9.16 -1.00 31.43
N LYS A 654 -9.31 -0.73 30.13
CA LYS A 654 -8.69 0.44 29.47
C LYS A 654 -9.18 1.76 30.05
N TYR A 655 -10.48 1.86 30.34
CA TYR A 655 -11.05 3.03 31.01
C TYR A 655 -10.47 3.21 32.41
N ALA A 656 -10.45 2.14 33.22
CA ALA A 656 -9.90 2.17 34.57
C ALA A 656 -8.41 2.53 34.56
N CYS A 657 -7.61 1.91 33.68
CA CYS A 657 -6.19 2.20 33.52
C CYS A 657 -5.94 3.67 33.16
N SER A 658 -6.65 4.21 32.16
CA SER A 658 -6.50 5.62 31.77
C SER A 658 -6.83 6.59 32.92
N HIS A 659 -7.85 6.27 33.72
CA HIS A 659 -8.21 7.07 34.89
C HIS A 659 -7.21 6.91 36.06
N LEU A 660 -6.71 5.70 36.30
CA LEU A 660 -5.70 5.45 37.34
C LEU A 660 -4.40 6.18 37.02
N MET A 661 -3.94 6.10 35.76
CA MET A 661 -2.75 6.82 35.30
C MET A 661 -2.88 8.33 35.52
N LYS A 662 -4.06 8.91 35.27
CA LYS A 662 -4.35 10.33 35.57
C LYS A 662 -4.29 10.64 37.06
N ALA A 663 -4.80 9.74 37.91
CA ALA A 663 -4.82 9.93 39.36
C ALA A 663 -3.42 9.90 39.98
N ILE A 664 -2.52 9.06 39.46
CA ILE A 664 -1.16 8.87 39.99
C ILE A 664 -0.09 9.70 39.27
N ALA A 665 -0.45 10.45 38.22
CA ALA A 665 0.52 11.13 37.35
C ALA A 665 1.48 12.05 38.11
N LEU A 666 0.96 12.79 39.11
CA LEU A 666 1.76 13.73 39.90
C LEU A 666 2.80 13.05 40.79
N ASP A 667 2.63 11.76 41.11
CA ASP A 667 3.59 11.00 41.92
C ASP A 667 4.86 10.67 41.13
N PHE A 668 4.78 10.68 39.79
CA PHE A 668 5.88 10.34 38.89
C PHE A 668 6.51 11.55 38.18
N ILE A 669 6.03 12.77 38.46
CA ILE A 669 6.59 14.01 37.90
C ILE A 669 7.52 14.65 38.93
N SER A 670 8.79 14.85 38.55
CA SER A 670 9.76 15.54 39.41
C SER A 670 9.30 16.97 39.71
N LYS A 671 9.22 17.31 41.00
CA LYS A 671 8.89 18.67 41.45
C LYS A 671 9.96 19.68 41.07
N GLU A 672 11.23 19.27 41.18
CA GLU A 672 12.39 20.12 40.87
C GLU A 672 12.55 20.30 39.35
N GLY A 673 12.32 19.24 38.57
CA GLY A 673 12.43 19.25 37.11
C GLY A 673 11.17 19.64 36.36
N ASN A 674 10.09 20.05 37.04
CA ASN A 674 8.80 20.28 36.38
C ASN A 674 8.88 21.42 35.36
N HIS A 675 9.65 22.47 35.64
CA HIS A 675 9.74 23.69 34.82
C HIS A 675 11.05 23.81 34.03
N GLY A 676 11.74 22.68 33.83
CA GLY A 676 12.97 22.59 33.06
C GLY A 676 14.27 22.71 33.86
N PRO A 677 15.43 22.80 33.19
CA PRO A 677 15.55 22.82 31.72
C PRO A 677 15.05 21.51 31.08
N PHE A 678 14.36 21.63 29.96
CA PHE A 678 13.89 20.47 29.18
C PHE A 678 14.98 19.99 28.22
N LYS A 679 14.91 18.72 27.86
CA LYS A 679 15.98 18.02 27.13
C LYS A 679 15.46 17.46 25.80
N LEU A 680 16.35 17.20 24.85
CA LEU A 680 16.02 16.68 23.51
C LEU A 680 15.86 15.16 23.49
N PHE A 681 14.78 14.62 22.92
CA PHE A 681 14.75 13.19 22.52
C PHE A 681 14.17 13.01 21.16
N CYS A 682 14.11 11.80 20.66
CA CYS A 682 13.59 11.48 19.35
C CYS A 682 12.84 10.15 19.55
N ASP A 683 11.53 10.12 19.25
CA ASP A 683 10.66 8.97 19.47
C ASP A 683 11.21 7.72 18.75
N ASP A 684 11.89 7.94 17.62
CA ASP A 684 12.51 6.89 16.81
C ASP A 684 14.03 6.76 17.02
N PHE A 685 14.59 7.34 18.10
CA PHE A 685 16.01 7.16 18.38
C PHE A 685 16.29 5.74 18.87
N GLY A 686 17.16 5.04 18.15
CA GLY A 686 17.67 3.73 18.52
C GLY A 686 18.65 3.18 17.48
N PRO A 687 19.20 1.96 17.69
CA PRO A 687 20.21 1.37 16.80
C PRO A 687 19.78 1.22 15.33
N GLY A 688 18.48 1.25 15.02
CA GLY A 688 17.95 1.22 13.65
C GLY A 688 18.27 2.47 12.82
N ASN A 689 18.61 3.57 13.50
CA ASN A 689 18.87 4.89 12.93
C ASN A 689 20.31 5.38 13.16
N VAL A 690 21.18 4.49 13.67
CA VAL A 690 22.62 4.74 13.86
C VAL A 690 23.41 3.89 12.88
N LEU A 691 24.30 4.51 12.11
CA LEU A 691 25.19 3.87 11.15
C LEU A 691 26.56 3.64 11.77
N VAL A 692 27.17 2.50 11.45
CA VAL A 692 28.54 2.16 11.87
C VAL A 692 29.38 1.65 10.70
N ASP A 693 30.70 1.84 10.81
CA ASP A 693 31.69 1.27 9.88
C ASP A 693 32.00 -0.20 10.21
N ASP A 694 32.85 -0.83 9.39
CA ASP A 694 33.30 -2.21 9.62
C ASP A 694 34.15 -2.39 10.88
N SER A 695 34.64 -1.30 11.48
CA SER A 695 35.29 -1.28 12.79
C SER A 695 34.32 -1.05 13.94
N LEU A 696 33.01 -1.11 13.68
CA LEU A 696 31.91 -0.86 14.62
C LEU A 696 31.89 0.56 15.20
N ARG A 697 32.53 1.54 14.55
CA ARG A 697 32.47 2.94 14.98
C ARG A 697 31.31 3.66 14.34
N VAL A 698 30.61 4.50 15.10
CA VAL A 698 29.51 5.33 14.60
C VAL A 698 29.99 6.27 13.50
N THR A 699 29.37 6.19 12.34
CA THR A 699 29.64 7.05 11.18
C THR A 699 28.56 8.10 10.95
N GLY A 700 27.33 7.86 11.42
CA GLY A 700 26.24 8.81 11.27
C GLY A 700 24.97 8.42 12.01
N LEU A 701 24.16 9.42 12.33
CA LEU A 701 22.80 9.28 12.82
C LEU A 701 21.85 9.87 11.81
N ILE A 702 20.87 9.06 11.40
CA ILE A 702 19.88 9.40 10.38
C ILE A 702 18.48 9.39 10.99
N ASP A 703 17.50 9.86 10.23
CA ASP A 703 16.07 9.78 10.57
C ASP A 703 15.70 10.40 11.93
N TRP A 704 15.91 11.72 12.03
CA TRP A 704 15.65 12.49 13.24
C TRP A 704 14.17 12.87 13.34
N GLU A 705 13.31 11.89 13.60
CA GLU A 705 11.87 12.10 13.68
C GLU A 705 11.36 12.36 15.12
N PHE A 706 10.49 13.36 15.27
CA PHE A 706 9.59 13.57 16.41
C PHE A 706 10.26 13.64 17.80
N VAL A 707 10.52 14.85 18.32
CA VAL A 707 11.68 15.04 19.20
C VAL A 707 11.41 15.66 20.60
N GLN A 708 11.52 14.92 21.74
CA GLN A 708 11.33 15.35 23.18
C GLN A 708 11.84 14.46 24.37
N PHE A 709 12.66 14.90 25.34
CA PHE A 709 13.20 14.01 26.42
C PHE A 709 12.58 14.07 27.79
N ALA A 710 12.56 12.88 28.41
CA ALA A 710 12.64 12.66 29.84
C ALA A 710 13.85 11.75 30.09
N GLY A 711 14.61 11.97 31.17
CA GLY A 711 15.80 11.21 31.60
C GLY A 711 15.59 9.73 31.91
N SER A 712 14.68 9.05 31.21
CA SER A 712 14.30 7.65 31.39
C SER A 712 15.21 6.71 30.60
N ILE A 713 15.34 5.49 31.13
CA ILE A 713 16.09 4.42 30.49
C ILE A 713 15.60 4.14 29.04
N PRO A 714 16.48 3.87 28.06
CA PRO A 714 16.07 3.69 26.66
C PRO A 714 15.29 2.40 26.38
N SER A 715 14.14 2.50 25.70
CA SER A 715 13.27 1.34 25.40
C SER A 715 13.84 0.38 24.36
N TRP A 716 14.82 0.80 23.55
CA TRP A 716 15.38 0.05 22.41
C TRP A 716 16.48 -0.95 22.79
N LEU A 717 16.79 -1.14 24.07
CA LEU A 717 17.85 -2.06 24.54
C LEU A 717 17.65 -3.53 24.16
N LEU A 718 16.45 -3.92 23.73
CA LEU A 718 16.15 -5.27 23.24
C LEU A 718 15.87 -5.31 21.73
N LEU A 719 16.00 -4.16 21.04
CA LEU A 719 15.56 -3.88 19.66
C LEU A 719 14.05 -4.03 19.40
N GLN A 720 13.34 -4.83 20.20
CA GLN A 720 11.88 -4.96 20.16
C GLN A 720 11.18 -3.89 21.00
N ARG A 721 9.97 -3.50 20.57
CA ARG A 721 9.13 -2.59 21.36
C ARG A 721 8.59 -3.28 22.63
N PRO A 722 8.68 -2.63 23.81
CA PRO A 722 8.25 -3.20 25.09
C PRO A 722 6.85 -3.85 25.11
N HIS A 723 5.84 -3.24 24.47
CA HIS A 723 4.47 -3.77 24.46
C HIS A 723 4.38 -5.17 23.81
N ARG A 724 5.21 -5.49 22.81
CA ARG A 724 5.20 -6.81 22.17
C ARG A 724 5.65 -7.89 23.15
N ILE A 725 6.78 -7.63 23.82
CA ILE A 725 7.34 -8.54 24.83
C ILE A 725 6.37 -8.71 26.00
N ILE A 726 5.76 -7.62 26.47
CA ILE A 726 4.80 -7.67 27.59
C ILE A 726 3.57 -8.49 27.21
N ASN A 727 3.06 -8.39 25.99
CA ASN A 727 1.93 -9.20 25.54
C ASN A 727 2.27 -10.69 25.41
N GLU A 728 3.52 -11.03 25.09
CA GLU A 728 3.98 -12.41 24.92
C GLU A 728 4.40 -13.08 26.24
N LEU A 729 5.15 -12.37 27.07
CA LEU A 729 5.82 -12.92 28.27
C LEU A 729 5.29 -12.32 29.59
N GLY A 730 4.41 -11.33 29.52
CA GLY A 730 3.97 -10.56 30.68
C GLY A 730 5.00 -9.51 31.13
N ALA A 731 4.56 -8.62 32.03
CA ALA A 731 5.41 -7.56 32.57
C ALA A 731 6.62 -8.09 33.36
N ALA A 732 6.46 -9.18 34.09
CA ALA A 732 7.56 -9.82 34.83
C ALA A 732 8.63 -10.37 33.86
N GLY A 733 8.21 -11.11 32.83
CA GLY A 733 9.12 -11.66 31.83
C GLY A 733 9.87 -10.57 31.05
N PHE A 734 9.20 -9.45 30.73
CA PHE A 734 9.86 -8.28 30.15
C PHE A 734 10.97 -7.74 31.06
N LEU A 735 10.71 -7.55 32.36
CA LEU A 735 11.70 -7.04 33.30
C LEU A 735 12.89 -7.99 33.47
N ASP A 736 12.64 -9.31 33.51
CA ASP A 736 13.68 -10.33 33.67
C ASP A 736 14.72 -10.27 32.53
N ILE A 737 14.29 -9.97 31.31
CA ILE A 737 15.21 -9.87 30.15
C ILE A 737 15.75 -8.46 29.94
N TYR A 738 14.98 -7.42 30.29
CA TYR A 738 15.34 -6.03 30.05
C TYR A 738 16.36 -5.50 31.08
N LEU A 739 16.13 -5.74 32.37
CA LEU A 739 16.95 -5.16 33.44
C LEU A 739 18.45 -5.53 33.33
N PRO A 740 18.84 -6.76 32.98
CA PRO A 740 20.25 -7.08 32.76
C PRO A 740 20.91 -6.26 31.64
N LYS A 741 20.16 -5.97 30.56
CA LYS A 741 20.66 -5.13 29.46
C LYS A 741 20.69 -3.65 29.83
N ALA A 742 19.72 -3.21 30.63
CA ALA A 742 19.70 -1.87 31.21
C ALA A 742 20.92 -1.64 32.11
N GLU A 743 21.24 -2.58 33.01
CA GLU A 743 22.43 -2.45 33.86
C GLU A 743 23.73 -2.41 33.07
N LEU A 744 23.87 -3.26 32.03
CA LEU A 744 25.04 -3.19 31.14
C LEU A 744 25.18 -1.80 30.49
N PHE A 745 24.07 -1.25 29.97
CA PHE A 745 24.05 0.08 29.38
C PHE A 745 24.37 1.18 30.39
N LEU A 746 23.79 1.13 31.59
CA LEU A 746 24.01 2.12 32.65
C LEU A 746 25.45 2.13 33.15
N ASN A 747 26.10 0.97 33.18
CA ASN A 747 27.52 0.87 33.49
C ASN A 747 28.38 1.54 32.39
N CYS A 748 28.08 1.27 31.11
CA CYS A 748 28.76 1.95 30.00
C CYS A 748 28.57 3.48 30.06
N LEU A 749 27.36 3.94 30.38
CA LEU A 749 27.04 5.36 30.52
C LEU A 749 27.82 6.00 31.67
N GLN A 750 27.85 5.33 32.83
CA GLN A 750 28.59 5.80 34.00
C GLN A 750 30.10 5.91 33.74
N GLU A 751 30.71 4.94 33.06
CA GLU A 751 32.14 4.98 32.70
C GLU A 751 32.47 6.21 31.83
N LYS A 752 31.57 6.57 30.90
CA LYS A 752 31.73 7.77 30.05
C LYS A 752 31.58 9.08 30.84
N GLU A 753 30.66 9.12 31.80
CA GLU A 753 30.50 10.25 32.71
C GLU A 753 31.71 10.44 33.63
N GLU A 754 32.27 9.35 34.13
CA GLU A 754 33.50 9.35 34.96
C GLU A 754 34.69 9.88 34.16
N THR A 755 34.85 9.42 32.92
CA THR A 755 35.89 9.91 32.01
C THR A 755 35.71 11.40 31.69
N SER A 756 34.47 11.87 31.65
CA SER A 756 34.13 13.28 31.38
C SER A 756 34.22 14.18 32.63
N GLY A 757 34.45 13.61 33.82
CA GLY A 757 34.51 14.34 35.08
C GLY A 757 33.15 14.82 35.61
N THR A 758 32.04 14.23 35.16
CA THR A 758 30.69 14.59 35.62
C THR A 758 30.52 14.19 37.09
N LYS A 759 30.11 15.16 37.92
CA LYS A 759 29.86 14.92 39.35
C LYS A 759 28.74 13.91 39.54
N PRO A 760 28.81 13.02 40.55
CA PRO A 760 27.80 11.99 40.80
C PRO A 760 26.36 12.50 40.73
N GLU A 761 26.06 13.61 41.39
CA GLU A 761 24.73 14.23 41.47
C GLU A 761 24.15 14.68 40.12
N ASP A 762 25.01 14.96 39.14
CA ASP A 762 24.64 15.46 37.80
C ASP A 762 24.64 14.33 36.74
N ARG A 763 24.88 13.08 37.15
CA ARG A 763 24.97 11.92 36.24
C ARG A 763 23.58 11.49 35.75
N LEU A 764 23.45 11.40 34.42
CA LEU A 764 22.32 10.80 33.74
C LEU A 764 22.17 9.31 34.10
N SER A 765 23.28 8.58 34.28
CA SER A 765 23.22 7.17 34.73
C SER A 765 22.53 7.01 36.08
N GLN A 766 22.78 7.93 37.04
CA GLN A 766 22.11 7.92 38.34
C GLN A 766 20.65 8.37 38.24
N CYS A 767 20.34 9.33 37.36
CA CYS A 767 18.96 9.71 37.07
C CYS A 767 18.16 8.52 36.52
N MET A 768 18.72 7.79 35.54
CA MET A 768 18.07 6.62 34.95
C MET A 768 17.90 5.47 35.96
N ARG A 769 18.89 5.17 36.81
CA ARG A 769 18.75 4.16 37.89
C ARG A 769 17.62 4.52 38.84
N ARG A 770 17.60 5.75 39.35
CA ARG A 770 16.50 6.24 40.21
C ARG A 770 15.14 6.07 39.54
N SER A 771 15.03 6.37 38.25
CA SER A 771 13.77 6.24 37.51
C SER A 771 13.24 4.80 37.39
N ILE A 772 14.13 3.80 37.47
CA ILE A 772 13.77 2.37 37.49
C ILE A 772 13.33 1.93 38.89
N GLU A 773 14.00 2.45 39.93
CA GLU A 773 13.71 2.18 41.33
C GLU A 773 12.34 2.75 41.73
N ASP A 774 12.10 4.02 41.44
CA ASP A 774 10.85 4.75 41.76
C ASP A 774 9.70 4.50 40.77
N LYS A 775 9.96 3.70 39.72
CA LYS A 775 9.01 3.31 38.65
C LYS A 775 8.58 4.44 37.71
N SER A 776 9.13 5.65 37.82
CA SER A 776 8.83 6.76 36.91
C SER A 776 9.18 6.46 35.45
N ALA A 777 10.23 5.67 35.18
CA ALA A 777 10.58 5.25 33.83
C ALA A 777 9.42 4.50 33.12
N TRP A 778 8.77 3.59 33.85
CA TRP A 778 7.69 2.77 33.32
C TRP A 778 6.40 3.56 33.15
N PHE A 779 6.12 4.47 34.09
CA PHE A 779 5.01 5.40 33.96
C PHE A 779 5.17 6.30 32.72
N ILE A 780 6.35 6.89 32.53
CA ILE A 780 6.65 7.77 31.38
C ILE A 780 6.56 6.98 30.07
N LEU A 781 7.08 5.75 30.04
CA LEU A 781 6.97 4.86 28.89
C LEU A 781 5.50 4.60 28.53
N ALA A 782 4.67 4.23 29.51
CA ALA A 782 3.25 3.98 29.30
C ALA A 782 2.46 5.23 28.89
N ALA A 783 2.77 6.39 29.49
CA ALA A 783 2.13 7.66 29.14
C ALA A 783 2.41 8.07 27.68
N ARG A 784 3.60 7.72 27.16
CA ARG A 784 3.98 8.02 25.77
C ARG A 784 3.38 7.06 24.76
N MET A 785 3.20 5.77 25.07
CA MET A 785 2.71 4.75 24.12
C MET A 785 1.19 4.81 23.83
N VAL A 786 0.64 5.97 23.47
CA VAL A 786 -0.82 6.20 23.37
C VAL A 786 -1.53 5.25 22.39
N SER A 787 -0.90 4.92 21.27
CA SER A 787 -1.46 4.03 20.23
C SER A 787 -1.35 2.53 20.55
N SER A 788 -0.56 2.15 21.56
CA SER A 788 -0.24 0.75 21.89
C SER A 788 -0.89 0.25 23.19
N VAL A 789 -1.74 1.07 23.83
CA VAL A 789 -2.44 0.79 25.10
C VAL A 789 -3.83 0.20 24.86
#